data_AF-A0A662H5D1-F1
#
_entry.id   AF-A0A662H5D1-F1
#
_cell.length_a   1.000
_cell.length_b   1.000
_cell.length_c   1.000
_cell.angle_alpha   90.00
_cell.angle_beta   90.00
_cell.angle_gamma   90.00
#
_symmetry.space_group_name_H-M   'P 1'
#
loop_
_entity.id
_entity.type
_entity.pdbx_description
1 polymer ?
#
loop_
_entity_poly.entity_id
_entity_poly.type
_entity_poly.pdbx_seq_one_letter_code
_entity_poly.pdbx_strand_id
1 'polypeptide(L)'
;MSLAKYKVIILVLLITLALLGNKIYTIHGDSSSHSLSYVDIIKKGFIDLAKIRDHTYFLAKNCSPRITGYPGFYKAAEYIRNYFVKVGLKNVTYQLYNIAVPIASVSSLEVYSPTGELLASFPVHPLWPNSVNPCSTQNTSGPIFYIRTGTYKECAGKRIEGSIVLMDFNSLDNWKWIFSLGAKAVIFIEPSDTNTYEAELKYLKYAPLKFPRAYIERKYAIELLKLLKSRGEVRGRLRLNIRWEVKEVPNVIGFKLGTDLKDQWILVFAHYDTWSVVPTLAEGATDAIGVAVLLELARFLSQVDTRRSIMFIAFSGWGEGLAGARYFVDKLMWENPFPWVLPEKAMGKGILLEIGIDLSTETDMIGVFYTSHFYRIYRMGTIGRGAFTDNKLTPLFFTGTSGGFSFRDKMIEAWRKVYGKTWIIEGEFSFDHFAMKWDMYEPTLFYFDGDVFTAAQAHAGRGVPGSRCITYRTAYAYFSHRGTPLDTYTRVGKLDNLRPQVEFIFCTIYDLANMDLKEMGIEKQEILDRSWWLAGGYRLGRLVGQVVEFDEKTGYYKPVPNAIVQISAADPDMYYKHTWFEATDKNGKFIARGLSDRIVYKVVAYVVNRTNGQIIYAPDEGKYGTQAFPSIFKIHPQVGHYGSWDAPYYVVVFQCGIIQLAGLRAITPSLGKSFATGLMQWVLLSPKYIVGVNDVTTHYEPDHFGYVVEDDVLVVFTEENIPTELIVLHELAPEEPLILLHNACPENMEEGLGYLVRRGETLSLSNALLLFAKDLYYLNEHRIRTCSNKKVFTGAEDYHKQAGEALRKAESALRKLVYEEYYSNILRCIYLEKQVYRLLTPNLRDVINTACIYFILAILFAFIGEKLFFDFEEVRKKLLAMCSLFVVMITLMVLFHPGFTIATNIYIALLGLGIATMITPLLAIVTGQALEAVKKLRQLFMGKHFTEISRLSFTVSALNVGISYMRERKIETALTLSSIILLTLAMVMFTSILGLRVIKPFSYEGIASYSGIYVRDVFWRPLSFEYIEYLKCKYAGEAYIFPRVWKYPLRPEEGSGGLIVSPTGNVFRI
;
A
#
# COMPACT_ATOMS: atom_id res chain seq x y z
N MET A 1 16.73 69.22 -49.52
CA MET A 1 15.57 69.06 -50.42
C MET A 1 16.01 68.14 -51.56
N SER A 2 15.78 66.82 -51.55
CA SER A 2 14.56 66.22 -52.11
C SER A 2 14.28 64.77 -51.64
N LEU A 3 14.84 64.28 -50.53
CA LEU A 3 14.58 62.90 -50.04
C LEU A 3 13.46 62.76 -48.99
N ALA A 4 12.81 63.85 -48.57
CA ALA A 4 11.78 63.81 -47.52
C ALA A 4 10.33 63.66 -48.03
N LYS A 5 10.06 63.84 -49.33
CA LYS A 5 8.69 63.78 -49.90
C LYS A 5 8.21 62.38 -50.31
N TYR A 6 9.09 61.39 -50.44
CA TYR A 6 8.72 60.04 -50.90
C TYR A 6 8.37 59.06 -49.76
N LYS A 7 8.80 59.31 -48.52
CA LYS A 7 8.50 58.40 -47.39
C LYS A 7 7.07 58.50 -46.88
N VAL A 8 6.43 59.67 -46.97
CA VAL A 8 5.02 59.85 -46.53
C VAL A 8 4.05 59.24 -47.55
N ILE A 9 4.34 59.31 -48.85
CA ILE A 9 3.49 58.74 -49.90
C ILE A 9 3.55 57.21 -49.89
N ILE A 10 4.72 56.61 -49.64
CA ILE A 10 4.88 55.15 -49.52
C ILE A 10 4.22 54.61 -48.24
N LEU A 11 4.27 55.35 -47.13
CA LEU A 11 3.61 54.96 -45.88
C LEU A 11 2.09 55.05 -45.99
N VAL A 12 1.56 56.07 -46.68
CA VAL A 12 0.11 56.21 -46.93
C VAL A 12 -0.39 55.18 -47.94
N LEU A 13 0.39 54.81 -48.96
CA LEU A 13 0.06 53.71 -49.88
C LEU A 13 0.06 52.34 -49.18
N LEU A 14 1.01 52.08 -48.27
CA LEU A 14 1.07 50.83 -47.51
C LEU A 14 -0.06 50.71 -46.48
N ILE A 15 -0.50 51.82 -45.88
CA ILE A 15 -1.65 51.83 -44.95
C ILE A 15 -2.99 51.74 -45.70
N THR A 16 -3.11 52.31 -46.90
CA THR A 16 -4.32 52.14 -47.74
C THR A 16 -4.42 50.74 -48.36
N LEU A 17 -3.30 50.10 -48.72
CA LEU A 17 -3.29 48.68 -49.12
C LEU A 17 -3.56 47.71 -47.95
N ALA A 18 -3.19 48.08 -46.72
CA ALA A 18 -3.52 47.30 -45.53
C ALA A 18 -5.00 47.43 -45.09
N LEU A 19 -5.67 48.55 -45.42
CA LEU A 19 -7.08 48.80 -45.07
C LEU A 19 -8.09 48.36 -46.16
N LEU A 20 -7.65 48.18 -47.41
CA LEU A 20 -8.49 47.64 -48.50
C LEU A 20 -8.37 46.11 -48.69
N GLY A 21 -7.50 45.44 -47.93
CA GLY A 21 -7.34 43.98 -47.93
C GLY A 21 -8.35 43.20 -47.07
N ASN A 22 -9.38 43.84 -46.52
CA ASN A 22 -10.43 43.20 -45.73
C ASN A 22 -11.78 43.30 -46.46
N LYS A 23 -12.02 42.36 -47.37
CA LYS A 23 -13.32 41.74 -47.73
C LYS A 23 -13.15 40.91 -49.00
N ILE A 24 -12.36 39.85 -48.91
CA ILE A 24 -12.59 38.69 -49.76
C ILE A 24 -13.53 37.80 -48.95
N TYR A 25 -14.84 37.94 -49.24
CA TYR A 25 -15.76 36.84 -49.04
C TYR A 25 -15.25 35.69 -49.91
N THR A 26 -14.45 34.81 -49.33
CA THR A 26 -14.29 33.48 -49.88
C THR A 26 -15.59 32.77 -49.59
N ILE A 27 -16.50 32.83 -50.56
CA ILE A 27 -17.54 31.82 -50.73
C ILE A 27 -16.74 30.53 -50.94
N HIS A 28 -16.49 29.80 -49.85
CA HIS A 28 -16.16 28.39 -49.97
C HIS A 28 -17.39 27.74 -50.58
N GLY A 29 -17.19 27.32 -51.84
CA GLY A 29 -18.11 26.47 -52.55
C GLY A 29 -18.50 25.33 -51.63
N ASP A 30 -19.81 25.28 -51.43
CA ASP A 30 -20.58 24.24 -50.80
C ASP A 30 -20.16 22.88 -51.38
N SER A 31 -19.24 22.18 -50.71
CA SER A 31 -19.14 20.72 -50.78
C SER A 31 -19.80 20.14 -49.54
N SER A 32 -21.11 20.38 -49.44
CA SER A 32 -22.00 19.75 -48.49
C SER A 32 -22.04 18.24 -48.74
N SER A 33 -21.19 17.51 -48.01
CA SER A 33 -21.59 16.19 -47.51
C SER A 33 -22.07 16.40 -46.08
N HIS A 34 -23.38 16.36 -45.87
CA HIS A 34 -24.09 16.61 -44.60
C HIS A 34 -23.30 16.23 -43.32
N SER A 35 -22.68 17.20 -42.64
CA SER A 35 -22.20 17.01 -41.27
C SER A 35 -23.37 17.21 -40.31
N LEU A 36 -23.63 16.22 -39.45
CA LEU A 36 -24.72 16.30 -38.47
C LEU A 36 -24.36 17.31 -37.39
N SER A 37 -25.24 18.29 -37.11
CA SER A 37 -25.07 19.15 -35.93
C SER A 37 -25.37 18.37 -34.65
N TYR A 38 -24.91 18.85 -33.49
CA TYR A 38 -25.24 18.24 -32.20
C TYR A 38 -26.76 18.16 -31.98
N VAL A 39 -27.51 19.18 -32.41
CA VAL A 39 -28.98 19.18 -32.36
C VAL A 39 -29.57 18.10 -33.26
N ASP A 40 -28.98 17.86 -34.44
CA ASP A 40 -29.39 16.76 -35.32
C ASP A 40 -29.13 15.39 -34.69
N ILE A 41 -27.95 15.19 -34.08
CA ILE A 41 -27.59 13.93 -33.41
C ILE A 41 -28.60 13.63 -32.29
N ILE A 42 -28.95 14.64 -31.49
CA ILE A 42 -29.88 14.50 -30.37
C ILE A 42 -31.33 14.29 -30.86
N LYS A 43 -31.81 15.03 -31.87
CA LYS A 43 -33.23 15.01 -32.30
C LYS A 43 -33.58 13.93 -33.32
N LYS A 44 -32.65 13.49 -34.17
CA LYS A 44 -32.95 12.53 -35.27
C LYS A 44 -32.97 11.06 -34.82
N GLY A 45 -33.01 10.80 -33.50
CA GLY A 45 -33.16 9.44 -32.97
C GLY A 45 -31.91 8.56 -33.09
N PHE A 46 -30.72 9.18 -33.25
CA PHE A 46 -29.46 8.44 -33.29
C PHE A 46 -29.08 7.84 -31.95
N ILE A 47 -29.52 8.45 -30.84
CA ILE A 47 -29.27 8.00 -29.48
C ILE A 47 -30.53 7.32 -28.93
N ASP A 48 -30.44 6.01 -28.68
CA ASP A 48 -31.53 5.21 -28.14
C ASP A 48 -31.20 4.66 -26.73
N LEU A 49 -31.67 5.37 -25.70
CA LEU A 49 -31.48 4.93 -24.31
C LEU A 49 -32.18 3.60 -24.00
N ALA A 50 -33.23 3.22 -24.74
CA ALA A 50 -33.89 1.93 -24.52
C ALA A 50 -32.96 0.78 -24.95
N LYS A 51 -32.18 0.94 -26.02
CA LYS A 51 -31.16 -0.06 -26.40
C LYS A 51 -30.04 -0.16 -25.38
N ILE A 52 -29.55 0.97 -24.86
CA ILE A 52 -28.55 0.96 -23.79
C ILE A 52 -29.09 0.20 -22.58
N ARG A 53 -30.34 0.47 -22.18
CA ARG A 53 -31.02 -0.28 -21.13
C ARG A 53 -31.08 -1.77 -21.41
N ASP A 54 -31.48 -2.17 -22.61
CA ASP A 54 -31.63 -3.57 -23.00
C ASP A 54 -30.27 -4.30 -23.04
N HIS A 55 -29.21 -3.62 -23.52
CA HIS A 55 -27.83 -4.10 -23.45
C HIS A 55 -27.38 -4.29 -22.00
N THR A 56 -27.57 -3.27 -21.15
CA THR A 56 -27.22 -3.34 -19.73
C THR A 56 -27.97 -4.49 -19.05
N TYR A 57 -29.26 -4.66 -19.32
CA TYR A 57 -30.06 -5.77 -18.78
C TYR A 57 -29.52 -7.12 -19.21
N PHE A 58 -29.28 -7.33 -20.50
CA PHE A 58 -28.79 -8.60 -21.02
C PHE A 58 -27.43 -8.94 -20.43
N LEU A 59 -26.50 -7.98 -20.41
CA LEU A 59 -25.16 -8.17 -19.86
C LEU A 59 -25.20 -8.46 -18.35
N ALA A 60 -26.01 -7.74 -17.58
CA ALA A 60 -26.07 -7.88 -16.13
C ALA A 60 -26.84 -9.12 -15.68
N LYS A 61 -27.98 -9.45 -16.31
CA LYS A 61 -28.84 -10.57 -15.89
C LYS A 61 -28.55 -11.87 -16.62
N ASN A 62 -28.34 -11.82 -17.94
CA ASN A 62 -28.23 -13.04 -18.75
C ASN A 62 -26.77 -13.54 -18.86
N CYS A 63 -25.79 -12.69 -18.55
CA CYS A 63 -24.36 -13.00 -18.59
C CYS A 63 -23.70 -13.00 -17.19
N SER A 64 -24.47 -13.13 -16.11
CA SER A 64 -23.94 -13.23 -14.74
C SER A 64 -23.58 -14.68 -14.36
N PRO A 65 -22.50 -14.91 -13.58
CA PRO A 65 -21.48 -13.94 -13.18
C PRO A 65 -20.53 -13.60 -14.34
N ARG A 66 -20.20 -12.31 -14.48
CA ARG A 66 -19.42 -11.77 -15.61
C ARG A 66 -17.95 -11.45 -15.26
N ILE A 67 -17.41 -12.07 -14.21
CA ILE A 67 -15.98 -11.97 -13.88
C ILE A 67 -15.14 -12.65 -14.97
N THR A 68 -13.99 -12.08 -15.27
CA THR A 68 -13.03 -12.62 -16.25
C THR A 68 -12.78 -14.12 -16.03
N GLY A 69 -13.01 -14.92 -17.07
CA GLY A 69 -12.83 -16.39 -17.03
C GLY A 69 -14.03 -17.20 -16.48
N TYR A 70 -15.12 -16.55 -16.06
CA TYR A 70 -16.36 -17.22 -15.64
C TYR A 70 -17.28 -17.49 -16.85
N PRO A 71 -18.25 -18.42 -16.76
CA PRO A 71 -19.13 -18.75 -17.89
C PRO A 71 -19.89 -17.54 -18.47
N GLY A 72 -20.37 -16.64 -17.61
CA GLY A 72 -21.11 -15.45 -18.03
C GLY A 72 -20.26 -14.44 -18.81
N PHE A 73 -18.96 -14.34 -18.48
CA PHE A 73 -17.99 -13.53 -19.21
C PHE A 73 -17.85 -13.95 -20.68
N TYR A 74 -17.72 -15.25 -20.97
CA TYR A 74 -17.62 -15.73 -22.35
C TYR A 74 -18.92 -15.49 -23.14
N LYS A 75 -20.08 -15.63 -22.49
CA LYS A 75 -21.38 -15.31 -23.09
C LYS A 75 -21.51 -13.81 -23.43
N ALA A 76 -20.98 -12.93 -22.59
CA ALA A 76 -20.91 -11.50 -22.87
C ALA A 76 -20.01 -11.18 -24.07
N ALA A 77 -18.83 -11.81 -24.15
CA ALA A 77 -17.92 -11.66 -25.29
C ALA A 77 -18.59 -12.06 -26.61
N GLU A 78 -19.30 -13.19 -26.62
CA GLU A 78 -20.07 -13.66 -27.76
C GLU A 78 -21.19 -12.69 -28.15
N TYR A 79 -21.95 -12.20 -27.16
CA TYR A 79 -23.00 -11.21 -27.38
C TYR A 79 -22.48 -9.94 -28.04
N ILE A 80 -21.38 -9.39 -27.53
CA ILE A 80 -20.74 -8.18 -28.05
C ILE A 80 -20.25 -8.41 -29.47
N ARG A 81 -19.56 -9.54 -29.72
CA ARG A 81 -19.10 -9.90 -31.07
C ARG A 81 -20.26 -9.98 -32.05
N ASN A 82 -21.33 -10.68 -31.68
CA ASN A 82 -22.50 -10.85 -32.55
C ASN A 82 -23.19 -9.51 -32.80
N TYR A 83 -23.23 -8.61 -31.81
CA TYR A 83 -23.77 -7.27 -31.99
C TYR A 83 -22.90 -6.41 -32.90
N PHE A 84 -21.59 -6.42 -32.75
CA PHE A 84 -20.65 -5.74 -33.66
C PHE A 84 -20.81 -6.20 -35.12
N VAL A 85 -20.99 -7.49 -35.34
CA VAL A 85 -21.30 -8.02 -36.69
C VAL A 85 -22.66 -7.52 -37.17
N LYS A 86 -23.70 -7.56 -36.31
CA LYS A 86 -25.06 -7.12 -36.64
C LYS A 86 -25.13 -5.65 -37.06
N VAL A 87 -24.36 -4.77 -36.41
CA VAL A 87 -24.32 -3.34 -36.76
C VAL A 87 -23.40 -3.03 -37.95
N GLY A 88 -22.78 -4.05 -38.56
CA GLY A 88 -22.04 -3.91 -39.82
C GLY A 88 -20.55 -3.58 -39.68
N LEU A 89 -19.97 -3.69 -38.47
CA LEU A 89 -18.52 -3.57 -38.29
C LEU A 89 -17.78 -4.66 -39.07
N LYS A 90 -16.60 -4.31 -39.60
CA LYS A 90 -15.74 -5.22 -40.37
C LYS A 90 -14.72 -5.90 -39.46
N ASN A 91 -14.24 -7.07 -39.90
CA ASN A 91 -13.17 -7.84 -39.26
C ASN A 91 -13.33 -8.03 -37.74
N VAL A 92 -14.56 -8.31 -37.30
CA VAL A 92 -14.84 -8.51 -35.86
C VAL A 92 -14.10 -9.76 -35.37
N THR A 93 -13.17 -9.59 -34.44
CA THR A 93 -12.24 -10.63 -34.00
C THR A 93 -12.04 -10.64 -32.49
N TYR A 94 -11.44 -11.72 -31.99
CA TYR A 94 -10.96 -11.84 -30.62
C TYR A 94 -9.45 -11.67 -30.57
N GLN A 95 -8.97 -10.85 -29.64
CA GLN A 95 -7.57 -10.88 -29.23
C GLN A 95 -7.47 -11.72 -27.95
N LEU A 96 -6.98 -12.95 -28.10
CA LEU A 96 -6.82 -13.90 -27.00
C LEU A 96 -5.53 -13.65 -26.22
N TYR A 97 -5.60 -13.87 -24.91
CA TYR A 97 -4.47 -13.91 -23.98
C TYR A 97 -4.79 -14.78 -22.76
N ASN A 98 -3.75 -15.25 -22.08
CA ASN A 98 -3.88 -16.07 -20.87
C ASN A 98 -3.80 -15.20 -19.62
N ILE A 99 -4.60 -15.52 -18.61
CA ILE A 99 -4.59 -14.84 -17.31
C ILE A 99 -4.79 -15.84 -16.17
N ALA A 100 -4.14 -15.60 -15.03
CA ALA A 100 -4.37 -16.34 -13.80
C ALA A 100 -5.54 -15.71 -13.02
N VAL A 101 -6.61 -16.48 -12.80
CA VAL A 101 -7.82 -16.00 -12.11
C VAL A 101 -8.33 -17.00 -11.08
N PRO A 102 -8.91 -16.53 -9.96
CA PRO A 102 -9.55 -17.41 -9.00
C PRO A 102 -10.96 -17.80 -9.46
N ILE A 103 -11.18 -19.10 -9.68
CA ILE A 103 -12.47 -19.67 -10.04
C ILE A 103 -13.14 -20.23 -8.79
N ALA A 104 -14.26 -19.64 -8.42
CA ALA A 104 -15.10 -20.02 -7.29
C ALA A 104 -16.38 -20.72 -7.76
N SER A 105 -16.88 -21.65 -6.96
CA SER A 105 -18.18 -22.29 -7.16
C SER A 105 -19.09 -22.06 -5.95
N VAL A 106 -20.40 -22.02 -6.19
CA VAL A 106 -21.38 -22.04 -5.10
C VAL A 106 -21.11 -23.27 -4.24
N SER A 107 -20.95 -23.06 -2.94
CA SER A 107 -20.55 -24.07 -1.97
C SER A 107 -21.65 -24.24 -0.92
N SER A 108 -21.39 -24.96 0.19
CA SER A 108 -22.43 -25.34 1.14
C SER A 108 -22.01 -25.18 2.60
N LEU A 109 -22.97 -24.76 3.43
CA LEU A 109 -22.95 -24.86 4.88
C LEU A 109 -23.95 -25.92 5.33
N GLU A 110 -23.45 -27.05 5.81
CA GLU A 110 -24.27 -28.07 6.47
C GLU A 110 -24.38 -27.74 7.96
N VAL A 111 -25.60 -27.76 8.50
CA VAL A 111 -25.87 -27.47 9.92
C VAL A 111 -26.39 -28.72 10.61
N TYR A 112 -25.75 -29.06 11.72
CA TYR A 112 -25.98 -30.26 12.50
C TYR A 112 -26.46 -29.92 13.91
N SER A 113 -27.27 -30.81 14.49
CA SER A 113 -27.60 -30.79 15.92
C SER A 113 -26.35 -31.10 16.76
N PRO A 114 -26.39 -30.83 18.08
CA PRO A 114 -25.34 -31.31 19.00
C PRO A 114 -25.18 -32.83 19.00
N THR A 115 -26.24 -33.58 18.67
CA THR A 115 -26.23 -35.05 18.58
C THR A 115 -25.73 -35.59 17.24
N GLY A 116 -25.42 -34.72 16.26
CA GLY A 116 -24.86 -35.08 14.95
C GLY A 116 -25.89 -35.29 13.83
N GLU A 117 -27.17 -35.02 14.06
CA GLU A 117 -28.22 -35.07 13.04
C GLU A 117 -28.11 -33.87 12.09
N LEU A 118 -28.20 -34.08 10.77
CA LEU A 118 -28.22 -33.00 9.79
C LEU A 118 -29.58 -32.29 9.84
N LEU A 119 -29.58 -31.01 10.22
CA LEU A 119 -30.79 -30.19 10.36
C LEU A 119 -31.14 -29.45 9.06
N ALA A 120 -30.13 -28.90 8.39
CA ALA A 120 -30.30 -28.12 7.17
C ALA A 120 -28.99 -28.03 6.38
N SER A 121 -29.09 -27.70 5.08
CA SER A 121 -27.96 -27.36 4.23
C SER A 121 -28.28 -26.09 3.46
N PHE A 122 -27.41 -25.09 3.58
CA PHE A 122 -27.59 -23.79 2.93
C PHE A 122 -26.51 -23.56 1.87
N PRO A 123 -26.88 -23.03 0.68
CA PRO A 123 -25.88 -22.58 -0.28
C PRO A 123 -25.15 -21.34 0.27
N VAL A 124 -23.84 -21.32 0.08
CA VAL A 124 -22.98 -20.20 0.46
C VAL A 124 -22.01 -19.87 -0.66
N HIS A 125 -21.65 -18.61 -0.75
CA HIS A 125 -20.80 -18.06 -1.80
C HIS A 125 -19.43 -17.75 -1.21
N PRO A 126 -18.34 -18.35 -1.72
CA PRO A 126 -17.01 -17.99 -1.27
C PRO A 126 -16.69 -16.51 -1.59
N LEU A 127 -15.92 -15.84 -0.72
CA LEU A 127 -15.41 -14.48 -0.99
C LEU A 127 -14.13 -14.52 -1.84
N TRP A 128 -13.75 -13.38 -2.41
CA TRP A 128 -12.47 -13.19 -3.11
C TRP A 128 -11.28 -13.65 -2.21
N PRO A 129 -10.24 -14.28 -2.80
CA PRO A 129 -9.05 -14.73 -2.08
C PRO A 129 -8.37 -13.66 -1.21
N ASN A 130 -7.66 -14.10 -0.17
CA ASN A 130 -6.66 -13.28 0.50
C ASN A 130 -5.34 -13.40 -0.26
N SER A 131 -4.99 -12.39 -1.06
CA SER A 131 -3.84 -12.48 -1.97
C SER A 131 -3.90 -13.80 -2.77
N VAL A 132 -2.83 -14.58 -2.81
CA VAL A 132 -2.78 -15.89 -3.46
C VAL A 132 -3.55 -16.99 -2.72
N ASN A 133 -3.95 -16.80 -1.46
CA ASN A 133 -4.62 -17.83 -0.68
C ASN A 133 -6.12 -17.89 -1.01
N PRO A 134 -6.60 -18.95 -1.68
CA PRO A 134 -8.00 -19.06 -2.07
C PRO A 134 -8.95 -19.24 -0.88
N CYS A 135 -8.43 -19.49 0.33
CA CYS A 135 -9.21 -19.73 1.55
C CYS A 135 -10.21 -20.89 1.43
N SER A 136 -9.93 -21.83 0.53
CA SER A 136 -10.72 -23.04 0.32
C SER A 136 -10.68 -23.97 1.53
N THR A 137 -11.79 -24.66 1.76
CA THR A 137 -11.89 -25.64 2.85
C THR A 137 -12.87 -26.76 2.49
N GLN A 138 -12.54 -27.99 2.90
CA GLN A 138 -13.41 -29.15 2.69
C GLN A 138 -14.13 -29.60 3.97
N ASN A 139 -13.59 -29.26 5.15
CA ASN A 139 -14.01 -29.84 6.44
C ASN A 139 -13.94 -28.86 7.63
N THR A 140 -14.00 -27.53 7.40
CA THR A 140 -14.02 -26.59 8.52
C THR A 140 -15.30 -26.77 9.33
N SER A 141 -15.17 -27.14 10.60
CA SER A 141 -16.32 -27.41 11.48
C SER A 141 -16.15 -26.82 12.88
N GLY A 142 -17.26 -26.41 13.45
CA GLY A 142 -17.36 -25.81 14.78
C GLY A 142 -18.78 -25.38 15.14
N PRO A 143 -19.04 -24.93 16.37
CA PRO A 143 -20.29 -24.27 16.75
C PRO A 143 -20.57 -23.05 15.87
N ILE A 144 -21.84 -22.74 15.60
CA ILE A 144 -22.23 -21.53 14.86
C ILE A 144 -22.70 -20.45 15.83
N PHE A 145 -22.12 -19.26 15.73
CA PHE A 145 -22.53 -18.10 16.53
C PHE A 145 -22.87 -16.89 15.65
N TYR A 146 -24.03 -16.29 15.86
CA TYR A 146 -24.36 -14.98 15.28
C TYR A 146 -23.89 -13.85 16.20
N ILE A 147 -23.11 -12.92 15.65
CA ILE A 147 -22.51 -11.80 16.40
C ILE A 147 -22.72 -10.43 15.74
N ARG A 148 -23.72 -10.28 14.86
CA ARG A 148 -24.06 -8.99 14.22
C ARG A 148 -22.82 -8.34 13.58
N THR A 149 -22.37 -7.18 14.04
CA THR A 149 -21.23 -6.46 13.45
C THR A 149 -19.87 -6.93 14.00
N GLY A 150 -19.83 -7.79 15.01
CA GLY A 150 -18.61 -8.41 15.51
C GLY A 150 -17.85 -7.57 16.53
N THR A 151 -18.55 -6.74 17.31
CA THR A 151 -17.96 -6.04 18.46
C THR A 151 -17.67 -7.01 19.62
N TYR A 152 -16.76 -6.63 20.52
CA TYR A 152 -16.45 -7.46 21.71
C TYR A 152 -17.70 -7.69 22.58
N LYS A 153 -18.58 -6.70 22.68
CA LYS A 153 -19.86 -6.81 23.38
C LYS A 153 -20.75 -7.91 22.81
N GLU A 154 -20.80 -8.03 21.48
CA GLU A 154 -21.66 -9.01 20.79
C GLU A 154 -21.10 -10.44 20.84
N CYS A 155 -19.81 -10.57 21.17
CA CYS A 155 -19.15 -11.85 21.42
C CYS A 155 -19.41 -12.38 22.85
N ALA A 156 -19.89 -11.55 23.78
CA ALA A 156 -20.05 -11.92 25.19
C ALA A 156 -20.88 -13.21 25.38
N GLY A 157 -20.38 -14.11 26.23
CA GLY A 157 -21.01 -15.39 26.53
C GLY A 157 -20.90 -16.46 25.44
N LYS A 158 -20.20 -16.20 24.33
CA LYS A 158 -20.01 -17.15 23.22
C LYS A 158 -18.54 -17.50 23.09
N ARG A 159 -18.21 -18.79 23.02
CA ARG A 159 -16.83 -19.23 22.82
C ARG A 159 -16.43 -19.09 21.34
N ILE A 160 -15.86 -17.95 20.98
CA ILE A 160 -15.48 -17.65 19.58
C ILE A 160 -14.38 -18.59 19.08
N GLU A 161 -13.44 -18.97 19.95
CA GLU A 161 -12.38 -19.92 19.64
C GLU A 161 -12.94 -21.25 19.09
N GLY A 162 -12.49 -21.64 17.89
CA GLY A 162 -12.90 -22.89 17.23
C GLY A 162 -14.27 -22.84 16.54
N SER A 163 -14.96 -21.71 16.55
CA SER A 163 -16.31 -21.54 16.01
C SER A 163 -16.36 -21.11 14.54
N ILE A 164 -17.53 -21.26 13.92
CA ILE A 164 -17.90 -20.62 12.66
C ILE A 164 -18.80 -19.44 13.01
N VAL A 165 -18.43 -18.25 12.58
CA VAL A 165 -19.10 -17.03 13.00
C VAL A 165 -19.97 -16.48 11.88
N LEU A 166 -21.22 -16.19 12.18
CA LEU A 166 -22.16 -15.50 11.30
C LEU A 166 -22.16 -14.00 11.65
N MET A 167 -21.89 -13.14 10.66
CA MET A 167 -21.77 -11.68 10.82
C MET A 167 -22.59 -10.95 9.78
N ASP A 168 -23.04 -9.73 10.09
CA ASP A 168 -23.61 -8.83 9.10
C ASP A 168 -22.50 -8.39 8.12
N PHE A 169 -22.80 -8.30 6.82
CA PHE A 169 -21.80 -7.88 5.85
C PHE A 169 -21.28 -6.46 6.13
N ASN A 170 -22.13 -5.52 6.53
CA ASN A 170 -21.72 -4.14 6.86
C ASN A 170 -21.14 -4.08 8.29
N SER A 171 -19.92 -4.55 8.42
CA SER A 171 -19.18 -4.76 9.68
C SER A 171 -17.73 -4.29 9.59
N LEU A 172 -17.37 -3.50 8.57
CA LEU A 172 -16.00 -3.06 8.30
C LEU A 172 -15.02 -4.25 8.27
N ASP A 173 -13.84 -4.13 8.86
CA ASP A 173 -12.85 -5.20 8.96
C ASP A 173 -12.89 -5.98 10.29
N ASN A 174 -13.99 -5.90 11.06
CA ASN A 174 -14.12 -6.58 12.37
C ASN A 174 -13.93 -8.11 12.29
N TRP A 175 -14.11 -8.72 11.11
CA TRP A 175 -13.82 -10.14 10.91
C TRP A 175 -12.36 -10.51 11.24
N LYS A 176 -11.43 -9.56 11.16
CA LYS A 176 -10.02 -9.74 11.58
C LYS A 176 -9.90 -9.89 13.10
N TRP A 177 -10.72 -9.19 13.88
CA TRP A 177 -10.80 -9.37 15.34
C TRP A 177 -11.37 -10.74 15.69
N ILE A 178 -12.37 -11.19 14.94
CA ILE A 178 -12.98 -12.50 15.12
C ILE A 178 -12.00 -13.62 14.79
N PHE A 179 -11.20 -13.45 13.73
CA PHE A 179 -10.05 -14.31 13.46
C PHE A 179 -9.05 -14.29 14.63
N SER A 180 -8.71 -13.10 15.15
CA SER A 180 -7.81 -12.96 16.30
C SER A 180 -8.35 -13.68 17.54
N LEU A 181 -9.66 -13.70 17.79
CA LEU A 181 -10.27 -14.46 18.89
C LEU A 181 -10.32 -16.00 18.66
N GLY A 182 -9.79 -16.49 17.54
CA GLY A 182 -9.63 -17.92 17.24
C GLY A 182 -10.79 -18.55 16.46
N ALA A 183 -11.65 -17.75 15.80
CA ALA A 183 -12.67 -18.32 14.90
C ALA A 183 -12.02 -19.10 13.75
N LYS A 184 -12.69 -20.16 13.28
CA LYS A 184 -12.21 -20.97 12.14
C LYS A 184 -12.70 -20.48 10.79
N ALA A 185 -13.82 -19.78 10.75
CA ALA A 185 -14.40 -19.21 9.55
C ALA A 185 -15.39 -18.09 9.89
N VAL A 186 -15.66 -17.23 8.91
CA VAL A 186 -16.74 -16.24 8.98
C VAL A 186 -17.68 -16.39 7.78
N ILE A 187 -18.97 -16.21 8.03
CA ILE A 187 -20.03 -16.18 7.03
C ILE A 187 -20.74 -14.84 7.15
N PHE A 188 -20.71 -14.05 6.08
CA PHE A 188 -21.36 -12.75 6.03
C PHE A 188 -22.79 -12.86 5.52
N ILE A 189 -23.74 -12.25 6.22
CA ILE A 189 -25.14 -12.14 5.83
C ILE A 189 -25.30 -10.99 4.87
N GLU A 190 -25.95 -11.25 3.74
CA GLU A 190 -26.40 -10.24 2.79
C GLU A 190 -27.15 -9.07 3.47
N PRO A 191 -26.65 -7.83 3.33
CA PRO A 191 -27.29 -6.67 3.92
C PRO A 191 -28.45 -6.20 3.02
N SER A 192 -29.28 -5.28 3.52
CA SER A 192 -30.28 -4.62 2.67
C SER A 192 -29.64 -3.71 1.62
N ASP A 193 -28.49 -3.13 1.95
CA ASP A 193 -27.69 -2.30 1.06
C ASP A 193 -26.23 -2.29 1.53
N THR A 194 -25.27 -2.03 0.64
CA THR A 194 -23.84 -1.97 0.94
C THR A 194 -23.14 -1.01 -0.03
N ASN A 195 -21.86 -0.73 0.22
CA ASN A 195 -21.02 0.02 -0.71
C ASN A 195 -19.67 -0.66 -0.98
N THR A 196 -18.92 -0.10 -1.94
CA THR A 196 -17.58 -0.54 -2.37
C THR A 196 -16.58 -0.54 -1.21
N TYR A 197 -16.65 0.45 -0.31
CA TYR A 197 -15.75 0.55 0.83
C TYR A 197 -15.91 -0.64 1.78
N GLU A 198 -17.15 -0.99 2.15
CA GLU A 198 -17.45 -2.18 2.94
C GLU A 198 -16.97 -3.46 2.24
N ALA A 199 -17.23 -3.60 0.94
CA ALA A 199 -16.81 -4.76 0.17
C ALA A 199 -15.29 -4.94 0.12
N GLU A 200 -14.53 -3.85 -0.04
CA GLU A 200 -13.07 -3.91 -0.07
C GLU A 200 -12.42 -4.33 1.24
N LEU A 201 -13.08 -4.09 2.37
CA LEU A 201 -12.59 -4.51 3.68
C LEU A 201 -12.78 -6.01 3.96
N LYS A 202 -13.42 -6.77 3.07
CA LYS A 202 -13.68 -8.22 3.28
C LYS A 202 -12.59 -9.14 2.74
N TYR A 203 -11.55 -8.60 2.11
CA TYR A 203 -10.39 -9.37 1.63
C TYR A 203 -9.08 -8.61 1.84
N LEU A 204 -7.97 -9.36 1.81
CA LEU A 204 -6.60 -8.86 1.89
C LEU A 204 -5.98 -8.91 0.50
N LYS A 205 -5.36 -7.82 0.07
CA LYS A 205 -4.76 -7.65 -1.26
C LYS A 205 -3.37 -8.29 -1.35
N TYR A 206 -2.61 -8.28 -0.26
CA TYR A 206 -1.20 -8.66 -0.18
C TYR A 206 -0.93 -9.83 0.77
N ALA A 207 -1.52 -9.83 1.97
CA ALA A 207 -1.29 -10.85 2.97
C ALA A 207 -2.09 -12.13 2.68
N PRO A 208 -1.44 -13.29 2.48
CA PRO A 208 -2.12 -14.51 2.06
C PRO A 208 -2.68 -15.32 3.25
N LEU A 209 -3.43 -14.64 4.12
CA LEU A 209 -4.05 -15.18 5.34
C LEU A 209 -5.02 -16.32 5.02
N LYS A 210 -4.84 -17.48 5.65
CA LYS A 210 -5.77 -18.61 5.54
C LYS A 210 -6.92 -18.44 6.54
N PHE A 211 -8.01 -17.83 6.10
CA PHE A 211 -9.25 -17.73 6.88
C PHE A 211 -10.46 -17.89 5.96
N PRO A 212 -11.15 -19.05 5.99
CA PRO A 212 -12.34 -19.29 5.18
C PRO A 212 -13.42 -18.22 5.40
N ARG A 213 -13.83 -17.57 4.31
CA ARG A 213 -14.89 -16.54 4.30
C ARG A 213 -15.96 -16.87 3.29
N ALA A 214 -17.20 -16.82 3.72
CA ALA A 214 -18.36 -17.05 2.88
C ALA A 214 -19.38 -15.93 2.99
N TYR A 215 -20.29 -15.88 2.04
CA TYR A 215 -21.44 -14.98 1.97
C TYR A 215 -22.70 -15.84 1.85
N ILE A 216 -23.75 -15.49 2.59
CA ILE A 216 -25.04 -16.16 2.55
C ILE A 216 -26.12 -15.15 2.15
N GLU A 217 -26.87 -15.46 1.09
CA GLU A 217 -28.01 -14.64 0.65
C GLU A 217 -29.03 -14.50 1.79
N ARG A 218 -29.71 -13.35 1.85
CA ARG A 218 -30.56 -12.98 2.98
C ARG A 218 -31.68 -13.98 3.24
N LYS A 219 -32.24 -14.55 2.16
CA LYS A 219 -33.33 -15.54 2.23
C LYS A 219 -32.94 -16.79 3.03
N TYR A 220 -31.72 -17.29 2.83
CA TYR A 220 -31.19 -18.44 3.58
C TYR A 220 -30.70 -18.06 4.97
N ALA A 221 -30.13 -16.87 5.12
CA ALA A 221 -29.68 -16.35 6.41
C ALA A 221 -30.83 -16.26 7.42
N ILE A 222 -32.04 -15.84 6.98
CA ILE A 222 -33.23 -15.76 7.83
C ILE A 222 -33.61 -17.13 8.38
N GLU A 223 -33.54 -18.19 7.57
CA GLU A 223 -33.83 -19.56 8.01
C GLU A 223 -32.78 -20.08 8.99
N LEU A 224 -31.50 -19.83 8.71
CA LEU A 224 -30.40 -20.16 9.62
C LEU A 224 -30.56 -19.46 10.97
N LEU A 225 -30.90 -18.18 10.99
CA LEU A 225 -31.14 -17.42 12.22
C LEU A 225 -32.34 -17.95 13.02
N LYS A 226 -33.42 -18.38 12.34
CA LYS A 226 -34.56 -19.05 13.00
C LYS A 226 -34.15 -20.39 13.62
N LEU A 227 -33.30 -21.15 12.94
CA LEU A 227 -32.76 -22.42 13.45
C LEU A 227 -31.91 -22.18 14.71
N LEU A 228 -31.00 -21.20 14.67
CA LEU A 228 -30.18 -20.80 15.82
C LEU A 228 -31.03 -20.37 17.02
N LYS A 229 -32.10 -19.61 16.78
CA LYS A 229 -33.01 -19.15 17.85
C LYS A 229 -33.82 -20.28 18.49
N SER A 230 -34.21 -21.29 17.71
CA SER A 230 -35.10 -22.38 18.17
C SER A 230 -34.38 -23.54 18.85
N ARG A 231 -33.16 -23.87 18.41
CA ARG A 231 -32.40 -25.03 18.91
C ARG A 231 -31.25 -24.65 19.86
N GLY A 232 -30.90 -23.36 19.95
CA GLY A 232 -29.75 -22.90 20.73
C GLY A 232 -28.44 -23.27 20.06
N GLU A 233 -27.72 -24.26 20.60
CA GLU A 233 -26.42 -24.68 20.07
C GLU A 233 -26.57 -25.59 18.84
N VAL A 234 -25.96 -25.19 17.73
CA VAL A 234 -25.83 -26.00 16.51
C VAL A 234 -24.38 -25.97 16.02
N ARG A 235 -24.00 -26.99 15.24
CA ARG A 235 -22.66 -27.11 14.66
C ARG A 235 -22.72 -26.96 13.15
N GLY A 236 -21.78 -26.23 12.58
CA GLY A 236 -21.64 -26.08 11.14
C GLY A 236 -20.50 -26.92 10.58
N ARG A 237 -20.66 -27.40 9.35
CA ARG A 237 -19.58 -27.86 8.47
C ARG A 237 -19.61 -27.02 7.21
N LEU A 238 -18.58 -26.19 7.05
CA LEU A 238 -18.40 -25.29 5.92
C LEU A 238 -17.49 -25.94 4.88
N ARG A 239 -17.96 -25.95 3.63
CA ARG A 239 -17.16 -26.30 2.44
C ARG A 239 -17.09 -25.07 1.56
N LEU A 240 -15.90 -24.73 1.07
CA LEU A 240 -15.65 -23.64 0.11
C LEU A 240 -14.71 -24.13 -0.99
N ASN A 241 -15.11 -23.92 -2.24
CA ASN A 241 -14.34 -24.31 -3.42
C ASN A 241 -13.93 -23.10 -4.26
N ILE A 242 -12.69 -22.65 -4.09
CA ILE A 242 -12.02 -21.66 -4.93
C ILE A 242 -10.64 -22.20 -5.35
N ARG A 243 -10.25 -22.00 -6.59
CA ARG A 243 -8.92 -22.40 -7.09
C ARG A 243 -8.40 -21.43 -8.13
N TRP A 244 -7.08 -21.24 -8.14
CA TRP A 244 -6.41 -20.53 -9.23
C TRP A 244 -6.41 -21.38 -10.49
N GLU A 245 -6.87 -20.79 -11.59
CA GLU A 245 -6.82 -21.38 -12.92
C GLU A 245 -6.20 -20.39 -13.91
N VAL A 246 -5.47 -20.92 -14.89
CA VAL A 246 -5.08 -20.13 -16.06
C VAL A 246 -6.20 -20.25 -17.08
N LYS A 247 -6.80 -19.13 -17.45
CA LYS A 247 -7.88 -19.04 -18.45
C LYS A 247 -7.39 -18.28 -19.67
N GLU A 248 -7.74 -18.76 -20.85
CA GLU A 248 -7.63 -18.00 -22.09
C GLU A 248 -8.88 -17.12 -22.22
N VAL A 249 -8.69 -15.81 -22.41
CA VAL A 249 -9.76 -14.81 -22.40
C VAL A 249 -9.64 -13.85 -23.60
N PRO A 250 -10.76 -13.37 -24.18
CA PRO A 250 -10.73 -12.48 -25.34
C PRO A 250 -11.00 -11.01 -25.01
N ASN A 251 -10.22 -10.09 -25.59
CA ASN A 251 -10.74 -8.77 -25.94
C ASN A 251 -11.58 -8.90 -27.23
N VAL A 252 -12.70 -8.17 -27.36
CA VAL A 252 -13.55 -8.19 -28.56
C VAL A 252 -13.35 -6.92 -29.36
N ILE A 253 -12.99 -7.04 -30.64
CA ILE A 253 -12.57 -5.90 -31.46
C ILE A 253 -13.39 -5.86 -32.75
N GLY A 254 -13.88 -4.69 -33.14
CA GLY A 254 -14.57 -4.45 -34.41
C GLY A 254 -14.11 -3.15 -35.07
N PHE A 255 -14.16 -3.08 -36.40
CA PHE A 255 -13.59 -1.98 -37.16
C PHE A 255 -14.64 -1.27 -38.03
N LYS A 256 -14.60 0.06 -38.06
CA LYS A 256 -15.27 0.91 -39.04
C LYS A 256 -14.21 1.65 -39.86
N LEU A 257 -14.26 1.53 -41.18
CA LEU A 257 -13.35 2.26 -42.06
C LEU A 257 -13.83 3.69 -42.29
N GLY A 258 -12.88 4.62 -42.33
CA GLY A 258 -13.09 6.01 -42.69
C GLY A 258 -13.10 6.22 -44.21
N THR A 259 -13.42 7.44 -44.64
CA THR A 259 -13.46 7.84 -46.06
C THR A 259 -12.11 8.38 -46.54
N ASP A 260 -11.78 9.63 -46.22
CA ASP A 260 -10.58 10.34 -46.70
C ASP A 260 -9.41 10.33 -45.70
N LEU A 261 -9.68 10.22 -44.39
CA LEU A 261 -8.68 10.11 -43.32
C LEU A 261 -8.58 8.68 -42.76
N LYS A 262 -8.81 7.66 -43.59
CA LYS A 262 -8.92 6.25 -43.20
C LYS A 262 -7.69 5.64 -42.50
N ASP A 263 -6.50 6.21 -42.69
CA ASP A 263 -5.27 5.73 -42.04
C ASP A 263 -5.06 6.34 -40.64
N GLN A 264 -5.93 7.27 -40.23
CA GLN A 264 -6.00 7.81 -38.87
C GLN A 264 -7.09 7.08 -38.08
N TRP A 265 -6.68 6.34 -37.06
CA TRP A 265 -7.53 5.48 -36.24
C TRP A 265 -7.89 6.15 -34.92
N ILE A 266 -9.17 6.13 -34.57
CA ILE A 266 -9.65 6.43 -33.22
C ILE A 266 -9.99 5.10 -32.55
N LEU A 267 -9.38 4.83 -31.39
CA LEU A 267 -9.75 3.70 -30.55
C LEU A 267 -10.84 4.16 -29.59
N VAL A 268 -11.97 3.45 -29.57
CA VAL A 268 -13.05 3.68 -28.60
C VAL A 268 -13.29 2.39 -27.84
N PHE A 269 -13.23 2.46 -26.51
CA PHE A 269 -13.23 1.26 -25.69
C PHE A 269 -13.98 1.39 -24.36
N ALA A 270 -14.44 0.25 -23.87
CA ALA A 270 -15.00 0.06 -22.54
C ALA A 270 -14.69 -1.37 -22.08
N HIS A 271 -14.59 -1.61 -20.77
CA HIS A 271 -14.53 -2.98 -20.27
C HIS A 271 -15.92 -3.62 -20.30
N TYR A 272 -15.95 -4.94 -20.51
CA TYR A 272 -17.20 -5.70 -20.50
C TYR A 272 -17.26 -6.75 -19.40
N ASP A 273 -16.14 -7.08 -18.76
CA ASP A 273 -16.14 -7.88 -17.54
C ASP A 273 -16.63 -7.05 -16.35
N THR A 274 -16.70 -7.68 -15.19
CA THR A 274 -16.96 -7.03 -13.90
C THR A 274 -16.10 -7.66 -12.84
N TRP A 275 -16.00 -7.04 -11.68
CA TRP A 275 -15.38 -7.60 -10.50
C TRP A 275 -16.35 -7.55 -9.31
N SER A 276 -16.27 -8.51 -8.41
CA SER A 276 -17.05 -8.51 -7.15
C SER A 276 -16.27 -9.25 -6.06
N VAL A 277 -16.37 -8.75 -4.82
CA VAL A 277 -15.81 -9.46 -3.65
C VAL A 277 -16.48 -10.82 -3.40
N VAL A 278 -17.66 -11.06 -3.96
CA VAL A 278 -18.32 -12.38 -3.96
C VAL A 278 -18.39 -12.87 -5.41
N PRO A 279 -17.42 -13.66 -5.90
CA PRO A 279 -17.26 -13.90 -7.33
C PRO A 279 -18.46 -14.57 -8.02
N THR A 280 -19.18 -15.40 -7.28
CA THR A 280 -20.37 -16.11 -7.77
C THR A 280 -21.62 -15.24 -7.84
N LEU A 281 -21.59 -14.04 -7.23
CA LEU A 281 -22.65 -13.02 -7.27
C LEU A 281 -22.08 -11.73 -7.87
N ALA A 282 -21.78 -11.77 -9.18
CA ALA A 282 -21.14 -10.68 -9.90
C ALA A 282 -21.94 -10.33 -11.16
N GLU A 283 -23.13 -9.75 -10.96
CA GLU A 283 -23.96 -9.23 -12.07
C GLU A 283 -23.27 -8.04 -12.77
N GLY A 284 -22.66 -7.14 -11.99
CA GLY A 284 -21.85 -6.04 -12.54
C GLY A 284 -22.68 -5.08 -13.38
N ALA A 285 -23.82 -4.62 -12.86
CA ALA A 285 -24.74 -3.79 -13.62
C ALA A 285 -24.16 -2.41 -13.92
N THR A 286 -23.39 -1.84 -12.98
CA THR A 286 -22.67 -0.58 -13.20
C THR A 286 -21.62 -0.73 -14.31
N ASP A 287 -20.83 -1.80 -14.29
CA ASP A 287 -19.79 -2.08 -15.30
C ASP A 287 -20.38 -2.40 -16.70
N ALA A 288 -21.64 -2.86 -16.76
CA ALA A 288 -22.33 -3.12 -18.02
C ALA A 288 -22.70 -1.82 -18.78
N ILE A 289 -22.79 -0.68 -18.09
CA ILE A 289 -23.25 0.59 -18.70
C ILE A 289 -22.25 1.08 -19.74
N GLY A 290 -20.95 1.09 -19.41
CA GLY A 290 -19.92 1.61 -20.31
C GLY A 290 -19.88 0.85 -21.64
N VAL A 291 -19.89 -0.47 -21.58
CA VAL A 291 -19.96 -1.31 -22.80
C VAL A 291 -21.32 -1.22 -23.50
N ALA A 292 -22.44 -1.07 -22.80
CA ALA A 292 -23.74 -0.84 -23.43
C ALA A 292 -23.76 0.45 -24.26
N VAL A 293 -23.14 1.52 -23.74
CA VAL A 293 -22.95 2.78 -24.47
C VAL A 293 -22.00 2.61 -25.65
N LEU A 294 -20.93 1.82 -25.51
CA LEU A 294 -20.03 1.47 -26.62
C LEU A 294 -20.76 0.75 -27.76
N LEU A 295 -21.64 -0.22 -27.43
CA LEU A 295 -22.46 -0.94 -28.42
C LEU A 295 -23.39 0.02 -29.17
N GLU A 296 -24.08 0.90 -28.46
CA GLU A 296 -24.98 1.86 -29.09
C GLU A 296 -24.22 2.93 -29.90
N LEU A 297 -23.04 3.33 -29.45
CA LEU A 297 -22.15 4.23 -30.20
C LEU A 297 -21.67 3.58 -31.50
N ALA A 298 -21.32 2.28 -31.47
CA ALA A 298 -20.96 1.53 -32.66
C ALA A 298 -22.13 1.47 -33.66
N ARG A 299 -23.37 1.31 -33.16
CA ARG A 299 -24.58 1.38 -34.00
C ARG A 299 -24.73 2.76 -34.64
N PHE A 300 -24.65 3.84 -33.87
CA PHE A 300 -24.75 5.19 -34.41
C PHE A 300 -23.69 5.47 -35.46
N LEU A 301 -22.41 5.23 -35.13
CA LEU A 301 -21.31 5.51 -36.04
C LEU A 301 -21.33 4.63 -37.29
N SER A 302 -21.88 3.41 -37.23
CA SER A 302 -22.08 2.58 -38.43
C SER A 302 -23.09 3.15 -39.44
N GLN A 303 -23.97 4.06 -39.02
CA GLN A 303 -25.03 4.65 -39.84
C GLN A 303 -24.62 5.98 -40.48
N VAL A 304 -23.44 6.49 -40.15
CA VAL A 304 -22.93 7.77 -40.64
C VAL A 304 -21.53 7.61 -41.22
N ASP A 305 -21.21 8.41 -42.23
CA ASP A 305 -19.85 8.48 -42.73
C ASP A 305 -18.94 9.16 -41.70
N THR A 306 -17.73 8.63 -41.57
CA THR A 306 -16.67 9.21 -40.75
C THR A 306 -15.45 9.37 -41.62
N ARG A 307 -14.78 10.51 -41.52
CA ARG A 307 -13.52 10.74 -42.24
C ARG A 307 -12.43 9.78 -41.78
N ARG A 308 -12.34 9.56 -40.47
CA ARG A 308 -11.40 8.63 -39.82
C ARG A 308 -11.94 7.23 -39.65
N SER A 309 -11.02 6.27 -39.57
CA SER A 309 -11.34 4.90 -39.17
C SER A 309 -11.46 4.79 -37.65
N ILE A 310 -12.33 3.89 -37.19
CA ILE A 310 -12.64 3.70 -35.77
C ILE A 310 -12.48 2.23 -35.41
N MET A 311 -11.76 1.97 -34.31
CA MET A 311 -11.59 0.65 -33.71
C MET A 311 -12.37 0.60 -32.41
N PHE A 312 -13.44 -0.20 -32.39
CA PHE A 312 -14.23 -0.45 -31.19
C PHE A 312 -13.64 -1.64 -30.44
N ILE A 313 -13.36 -1.47 -29.15
CA ILE A 313 -12.76 -2.51 -28.31
C ILE A 313 -13.57 -2.69 -27.03
N ALA A 314 -14.07 -3.91 -26.81
CA ALA A 314 -14.55 -4.32 -25.50
C ALA A 314 -13.40 -5.05 -24.79
N PHE A 315 -12.81 -4.41 -23.78
CA PHE A 315 -11.71 -4.97 -23.00
C PHE A 315 -12.21 -5.96 -21.95
N SER A 316 -11.43 -7.01 -21.72
CA SER A 316 -11.59 -7.94 -20.61
C SER A 316 -10.55 -7.70 -19.51
N GLY A 317 -10.73 -8.28 -18.33
CA GLY A 317 -9.72 -8.28 -17.28
C GLY A 317 -9.53 -6.93 -16.57
N TRP A 318 -10.58 -6.09 -16.51
CA TRP A 318 -10.54 -4.81 -15.81
C TRP A 318 -10.26 -5.00 -14.31
N GLY A 319 -10.95 -5.97 -13.68
CA GLY A 319 -10.78 -6.34 -12.27
C GLY A 319 -9.41 -6.96 -11.95
N GLU A 320 -8.76 -7.57 -12.93
CA GLU A 320 -7.48 -8.27 -12.82
C GLU A 320 -6.28 -7.37 -13.20
N GLY A 321 -6.36 -6.11 -12.77
CA GLY A 321 -5.32 -5.11 -13.00
C GLY A 321 -5.23 -4.67 -14.45
N LEU A 322 -6.37 -4.32 -15.07
CA LEU A 322 -6.45 -3.80 -16.44
C LEU A 322 -5.81 -4.73 -17.49
N ALA A 323 -5.96 -6.05 -17.31
CA ALA A 323 -5.23 -7.05 -18.08
C ALA A 323 -5.47 -6.93 -19.58
N GLY A 324 -6.72 -6.77 -20.04
CA GLY A 324 -7.03 -6.66 -21.47
C GLY A 324 -6.33 -5.48 -22.13
N ALA A 325 -6.36 -4.31 -21.49
CA ALA A 325 -5.65 -3.12 -21.96
C ALA A 325 -4.12 -3.30 -21.90
N ARG A 326 -3.57 -3.89 -20.82
CA ARG A 326 -2.12 -4.20 -20.71
C ARG A 326 -1.64 -5.12 -21.81
N TYR A 327 -2.36 -6.22 -22.06
CA TYR A 327 -2.03 -7.18 -23.12
C TYR A 327 -2.18 -6.55 -24.51
N PHE A 328 -3.20 -5.72 -24.73
CA PHE A 328 -3.40 -5.02 -25.98
C PHE A 328 -2.25 -4.05 -26.27
N VAL A 329 -1.89 -3.20 -25.31
CA VAL A 329 -0.81 -2.21 -25.44
C VAL A 329 0.54 -2.90 -25.58
N ASP A 330 0.82 -3.96 -24.81
CA ASP A 330 2.06 -4.72 -24.93
C ASP A 330 2.22 -5.36 -26.33
N LYS A 331 1.17 -6.01 -26.85
CA LYS A 331 1.18 -6.51 -28.23
C LYS A 331 1.36 -5.38 -29.26
N LEU A 332 0.64 -4.26 -29.09
CA LEU A 332 0.75 -3.09 -29.97
C LEU A 332 2.19 -2.56 -30.05
N MET A 333 2.91 -2.58 -28.94
CA MET A 333 4.31 -2.14 -28.87
C MET A 333 5.27 -3.14 -29.50
N TRP A 334 5.09 -4.46 -29.29
CA TRP A 334 6.10 -5.49 -29.65
C TRP A 334 5.81 -6.34 -30.89
N GLU A 335 4.55 -6.58 -31.21
CA GLU A 335 4.17 -7.66 -32.13
C GLU A 335 3.40 -7.18 -33.37
N ASN A 336 2.99 -5.90 -33.42
CA ASN A 336 2.06 -5.35 -34.42
C ASN A 336 0.85 -6.29 -34.69
N PRO A 337 -0.06 -6.46 -33.73
CA PRO A 337 -1.09 -7.52 -33.74
C PRO A 337 -2.14 -7.37 -34.84
N PHE A 338 -2.20 -6.23 -35.52
CA PHE A 338 -3.18 -5.94 -36.58
C PHE A 338 -2.49 -5.42 -37.85
N PRO A 339 -1.65 -6.22 -38.53
CA PRO A 339 -0.84 -5.76 -39.66
C PRO A 339 -1.67 -5.27 -40.86
N TRP A 340 -2.94 -5.68 -40.96
CA TRP A 340 -3.90 -5.24 -41.98
C TRP A 340 -4.65 -3.94 -41.64
N VAL A 341 -4.45 -3.40 -40.43
CA VAL A 341 -5.08 -2.18 -39.89
C VAL A 341 -4.02 -1.12 -39.59
N LEU A 342 -2.88 -1.57 -39.06
CA LEU A 342 -1.71 -0.78 -38.69
C LEU A 342 -0.51 -1.33 -39.49
N PRO A 343 0.11 -0.54 -40.39
CA PRO A 343 1.15 -1.04 -41.30
C PRO A 343 2.32 -1.71 -40.55
N GLU A 344 3.00 -2.63 -41.22
CA GLU A 344 4.13 -3.38 -40.66
C GLU A 344 5.20 -2.43 -40.09
N LYS A 345 5.62 -2.63 -38.83
CA LYS A 345 6.49 -1.71 -38.04
C LYS A 345 5.87 -0.36 -37.66
N ALA A 346 4.54 -0.27 -37.57
CA ALA A 346 3.86 0.96 -37.17
C ALA A 346 4.23 1.43 -35.76
N MET A 347 4.50 0.57 -34.77
CA MET A 347 4.78 1.00 -33.39
C MET A 347 3.69 1.98 -32.87
N GLY A 348 2.41 1.68 -33.19
CA GLY A 348 1.28 2.57 -32.93
C GLY A 348 1.04 3.70 -33.96
N LYS A 349 1.85 3.83 -35.03
CA LYS A 349 1.61 4.75 -36.15
C LYS A 349 0.22 4.53 -36.75
N GLY A 350 -0.49 5.62 -36.99
CA GLY A 350 -1.87 5.62 -37.49
C GLY A 350 -2.91 5.73 -36.38
N ILE A 351 -2.62 5.33 -35.13
CA ILE A 351 -3.51 5.64 -34.01
C ILE A 351 -3.44 7.14 -33.74
N LEU A 352 -4.59 7.81 -33.70
CA LEU A 352 -4.69 9.24 -33.45
C LEU A 352 -5.11 9.52 -32.00
N LEU A 353 -6.20 8.91 -31.55
CA LEU A 353 -6.82 9.11 -30.24
C LEU A 353 -7.23 7.77 -29.61
N GLU A 354 -7.18 7.72 -28.28
CA GLU A 354 -7.67 6.61 -27.48
C GLU A 354 -8.75 7.12 -26.52
N ILE A 355 -9.95 6.56 -26.58
CA ILE A 355 -11.14 7.08 -25.90
C ILE A 355 -11.81 5.97 -25.10
N GLY A 356 -11.74 6.06 -23.77
CA GLY A 356 -12.42 5.18 -22.83
C GLY A 356 -13.82 5.66 -22.45
N ILE A 357 -14.69 4.73 -22.07
CA ILE A 357 -16.03 5.00 -21.53
C ILE A 357 -16.21 4.20 -20.24
N ASP A 358 -16.43 4.88 -19.12
CA ASP A 358 -16.68 4.27 -17.81
C ASP A 358 -17.76 5.04 -17.03
N LEU A 359 -19.01 4.57 -17.08
CA LEU A 359 -20.17 5.37 -16.65
C LEU A 359 -20.97 4.71 -15.52
N SER A 360 -21.75 5.53 -14.84
CA SER A 360 -22.72 5.19 -13.81
C SER A 360 -23.98 6.02 -13.97
N THR A 361 -25.09 5.52 -13.44
CA THR A 361 -26.39 6.23 -13.37
C THR A 361 -26.54 7.12 -12.12
N GLU A 362 -25.55 7.15 -11.23
CA GLU A 362 -25.68 7.85 -9.94
C GLU A 362 -25.89 9.37 -10.09
N THR A 363 -25.19 10.01 -11.04
CA THR A 363 -25.35 11.43 -11.37
C THR A 363 -25.59 11.60 -12.87
N ASP A 364 -26.02 12.79 -13.28
CA ASP A 364 -26.21 13.17 -14.69
C ASP A 364 -25.05 14.05 -15.23
N MET A 365 -23.92 14.03 -14.53
CA MET A 365 -22.74 14.84 -14.82
C MET A 365 -21.66 14.00 -15.47
N ILE A 366 -20.91 14.58 -16.40
CA ILE A 366 -19.84 13.89 -17.12
C ILE A 366 -18.50 14.58 -16.92
N GLY A 367 -17.46 13.78 -16.75
CA GLY A 367 -16.07 14.19 -16.66
C GLY A 367 -15.24 13.60 -17.80
N VAL A 368 -14.19 14.34 -18.21
CA VAL A 368 -13.20 13.86 -19.17
C VAL A 368 -11.84 13.76 -18.47
N PHE A 369 -11.35 12.53 -18.31
CA PHE A 369 -10.12 12.23 -17.56
C PHE A 369 -9.05 11.64 -18.49
N TYR A 370 -7.77 11.88 -18.20
CA TYR A 370 -6.66 11.29 -18.98
C TYR A 370 -5.79 10.33 -18.15
N THR A 371 -5.94 10.32 -16.84
CA THR A 371 -5.24 9.42 -15.92
C THR A 371 -6.12 9.17 -14.69
N SER A 372 -5.80 8.09 -13.97
CA SER A 372 -6.43 7.66 -12.74
C SER A 372 -5.38 7.25 -11.70
N HIS A 373 -5.79 6.51 -10.67
CA HIS A 373 -4.94 6.09 -9.55
C HIS A 373 -4.17 4.77 -9.79
N PHE A 374 -4.36 4.08 -10.92
CA PHE A 374 -3.68 2.81 -11.16
C PHE A 374 -2.20 3.01 -11.51
N TYR A 375 -1.86 3.81 -12.53
CA TYR A 375 -0.45 4.19 -12.79
C TYR A 375 -0.06 5.54 -12.19
N ARG A 376 -1.05 6.34 -11.76
CA ARG A 376 -0.89 7.67 -11.13
C ARG A 376 0.15 8.54 -11.85
N ILE A 377 -0.15 8.91 -13.08
CA ILE A 377 0.82 9.56 -13.97
C ILE A 377 0.86 11.07 -13.68
N TYR A 378 1.86 11.53 -12.93
CA TYR A 378 2.16 12.97 -12.71
C TYR A 378 3.64 13.31 -13.04
N ARG A 379 3.94 14.57 -13.39
CA ARG A 379 5.32 15.01 -13.65
C ARG A 379 5.90 15.61 -12.35
N MET A 380 6.75 14.86 -11.66
CA MET A 380 7.60 15.41 -10.60
C MET A 380 8.79 16.12 -11.27
N GLY A 381 8.62 17.40 -11.60
CA GLY A 381 9.74 18.28 -11.92
C GLY A 381 10.26 18.87 -10.61
N THR A 382 11.55 18.74 -10.35
CA THR A 382 12.24 19.43 -9.26
C THR A 382 11.89 20.92 -9.30
N ILE A 383 11.68 21.50 -8.12
CA ILE A 383 11.45 22.93 -7.87
C ILE A 383 12.27 23.79 -8.85
N GLY A 384 11.61 24.36 -9.87
CA GLY A 384 12.29 25.22 -10.84
C GLY A 384 11.78 25.06 -12.27
N ARG A 385 10.85 25.95 -12.66
CA ARG A 385 10.60 26.41 -14.04
C ARG A 385 10.90 25.39 -15.17
N GLY A 386 10.02 24.41 -15.36
CA GLY A 386 10.18 23.43 -16.45
C GLY A 386 8.92 22.63 -16.80
N ALA A 387 8.10 23.18 -17.71
CA ALA A 387 7.18 22.48 -18.62
C ALA A 387 6.16 21.50 -18.00
N PHE A 388 5.00 21.99 -17.59
CA PHE A 388 3.76 21.21 -17.62
C PHE A 388 3.21 21.35 -19.04
N THR A 389 3.10 20.26 -19.79
CA THR A 389 2.32 20.29 -21.03
C THR A 389 0.94 19.77 -20.67
N ASP A 390 -0.05 20.67 -20.63
CA ASP A 390 -1.45 20.29 -20.55
C ASP A 390 -1.76 19.23 -21.62
N ASN A 391 -2.74 18.35 -21.35
CA ASN A 391 -3.26 17.49 -22.41
C ASN A 391 -3.61 18.39 -23.61
N LYS A 392 -3.09 18.07 -24.80
CA LYS A 392 -3.31 18.91 -25.99
C LYS A 392 -4.79 19.00 -26.38
N LEU A 393 -5.62 18.08 -25.89
CA LEU A 393 -7.06 18.08 -26.07
C LEU A 393 -7.79 19.00 -25.09
N THR A 394 -7.15 19.48 -24.01
CA THR A 394 -7.78 20.38 -23.03
C THR A 394 -8.46 21.58 -23.67
N PRO A 395 -7.80 22.34 -24.57
CA PRO A 395 -8.44 23.49 -25.18
C PRO A 395 -9.65 23.09 -26.02
N LEU A 396 -9.57 21.96 -26.73
CA LEU A 396 -10.66 21.45 -27.56
C LEU A 396 -11.92 21.15 -26.74
N PHE A 397 -11.77 20.60 -25.53
CA PHE A 397 -12.89 20.26 -24.67
C PHE A 397 -13.48 21.45 -23.90
N PHE A 398 -12.64 22.39 -23.42
CA PHE A 398 -13.06 23.36 -22.41
C PHE A 398 -12.88 24.85 -22.74
N THR A 399 -11.81 25.24 -23.43
CA THR A 399 -11.47 26.67 -23.61
C THR A 399 -11.59 27.17 -25.05
N GLY A 400 -11.73 26.26 -26.00
CA GLY A 400 -11.69 26.53 -27.44
C GLY A 400 -10.25 26.58 -27.99
N THR A 401 -10.10 26.26 -29.28
CA THR A 401 -8.86 26.44 -30.04
C THR A 401 -8.94 27.74 -30.84
N SER A 402 -7.95 28.64 -30.69
CA SER A 402 -7.77 29.84 -31.52
C SER A 402 -9.04 30.71 -31.75
N GLY A 403 -9.88 30.89 -30.72
CA GLY A 403 -11.08 31.74 -30.78
C GLY A 403 -12.39 31.05 -31.21
N GLY A 404 -12.40 29.72 -31.37
CA GLY A 404 -13.61 28.91 -31.61
C GLY A 404 -14.28 28.37 -30.35
N PHE A 405 -15.51 27.86 -30.47
CA PHE A 405 -16.25 27.22 -29.38
C PHE A 405 -15.62 25.87 -28.97
N SER A 406 -15.52 25.61 -27.67
CA SER A 406 -15.14 24.29 -27.14
C SER A 406 -16.24 23.25 -27.33
N PHE A 407 -15.93 21.97 -27.17
CA PHE A 407 -16.95 20.91 -27.17
C PHE A 407 -17.98 21.11 -26.06
N ARG A 408 -17.55 21.59 -24.90
CA ARG A 408 -18.43 21.96 -23.80
C ARG A 408 -19.40 23.06 -24.24
N ASP A 409 -18.92 24.11 -24.88
CA ASP A 409 -19.77 25.23 -25.32
C ASP A 409 -20.78 24.78 -26.38
N LYS A 410 -20.32 24.02 -27.38
CA LYS A 410 -21.20 23.43 -28.42
C LYS A 410 -22.30 22.56 -27.80
N MET A 411 -21.96 21.75 -26.79
CA MET A 411 -22.93 20.89 -26.13
C MET A 411 -23.92 21.68 -25.25
N ILE A 412 -23.43 22.65 -24.48
CA ILE A 412 -24.26 23.55 -23.68
C ILE A 412 -25.28 24.28 -24.56
N GLU A 413 -24.85 24.76 -25.73
CA GLU A 413 -25.75 25.39 -26.69
C GLU A 413 -26.78 24.40 -27.25
N ALA A 414 -26.36 23.18 -27.60
CA ALA A 414 -27.26 22.13 -28.08
C ALA A 414 -28.32 21.76 -27.04
N TRP A 415 -27.92 21.51 -25.79
CA TRP A 415 -28.85 21.23 -24.69
C TRP A 415 -29.80 22.37 -24.41
N ARG A 416 -29.32 23.63 -24.44
CA ARG A 416 -30.20 24.80 -24.29
C ARG A 416 -31.26 24.85 -25.39
N LYS A 417 -30.89 24.55 -26.65
CA LYS A 417 -31.83 24.53 -27.79
C LYS A 417 -32.80 23.35 -27.78
N VAL A 418 -32.37 22.19 -27.29
CA VAL A 418 -33.20 20.96 -27.29
C VAL A 418 -34.08 20.85 -26.05
N TYR A 419 -33.51 21.12 -24.88
CA TYR A 419 -34.13 20.84 -23.57
C TYR A 419 -34.43 22.09 -22.74
N GLY A 420 -33.92 23.27 -23.12
CA GLY A 420 -34.07 24.49 -22.32
C GLY A 420 -33.29 24.48 -21.00
N LYS A 421 -32.40 23.49 -20.80
CA LYS A 421 -31.52 23.35 -19.63
C LYS A 421 -30.14 22.85 -20.04
N THR A 422 -29.21 22.84 -19.10
CA THR A 422 -27.81 22.44 -19.31
C THR A 422 -27.34 21.53 -18.19
N TRP A 423 -26.37 20.66 -18.47
CA TRP A 423 -25.75 19.78 -17.48
C TRP A 423 -24.28 20.15 -17.27
N ILE A 424 -23.71 19.61 -16.19
CA ILE A 424 -22.33 19.86 -15.80
C ILE A 424 -21.39 18.94 -16.59
N ILE A 425 -20.38 19.56 -17.21
CA ILE A 425 -19.26 18.90 -17.87
C ILE A 425 -17.99 19.34 -17.13
N GLU A 426 -17.32 18.40 -16.47
CA GLU A 426 -16.07 18.60 -15.72
C GLU A 426 -14.87 17.92 -16.39
N GLY A 427 -13.70 18.16 -15.83
CA GLY A 427 -12.43 17.60 -16.31
C GLY A 427 -11.38 18.68 -16.55
N GLU A 428 -11.43 19.80 -15.82
CA GLU A 428 -10.44 20.86 -15.97
C GLU A 428 -9.06 20.32 -15.56
N PHE A 429 -8.19 20.18 -16.57
CA PHE A 429 -6.90 19.49 -16.51
C PHE A 429 -5.78 20.24 -15.76
N SER A 430 -6.12 21.22 -14.92
CA SER A 430 -5.11 22.18 -14.42
C SER A 430 -4.33 21.62 -13.23
N PHE A 431 -3.03 21.37 -13.48
CA PHE A 431 -2.06 20.97 -12.46
C PHE A 431 -1.64 22.20 -11.64
N ASP A 432 -2.07 22.28 -10.38
CA ASP A 432 -1.35 23.11 -9.40
C ASP A 432 -0.49 22.17 -8.55
N HIS A 433 0.74 22.58 -8.23
CA HIS A 433 1.79 21.75 -7.59
C HIS A 433 1.36 21.08 -6.27
N PHE A 434 0.21 21.46 -5.73
CA PHE A 434 -0.32 21.04 -4.43
C PHE A 434 -1.73 20.45 -4.48
N ALA A 435 -2.42 20.47 -5.62
CA ALA A 435 -3.80 19.99 -5.74
C ALA A 435 -3.94 19.05 -6.93
N MET A 436 -4.08 17.74 -6.66
CA MET A 436 -4.58 16.77 -7.63
C MET A 436 -6.05 17.12 -7.91
N LYS A 437 -6.31 18.09 -8.80
CA LYS A 437 -7.66 18.64 -9.01
C LYS A 437 -8.67 17.60 -9.49
N TRP A 438 -8.24 16.51 -10.13
CA TRP A 438 -9.17 15.45 -10.52
C TRP A 438 -9.78 14.71 -9.32
N ASP A 439 -9.14 14.70 -8.14
CA ASP A 439 -9.69 14.17 -6.89
C ASP A 439 -10.84 15.04 -6.34
N MET A 440 -11.03 16.24 -6.88
CA MET A 440 -12.18 17.09 -6.52
C MET A 440 -13.46 16.67 -7.24
N TYR A 441 -13.34 15.94 -8.35
CA TYR A 441 -14.48 15.50 -9.15
C TYR A 441 -15.03 14.15 -8.71
N GLU A 442 -14.28 13.39 -7.91
CA GLU A 442 -14.70 12.07 -7.43
C GLU A 442 -14.35 11.87 -5.96
N PRO A 443 -15.32 11.47 -5.11
CA PRO A 443 -15.10 11.30 -3.68
C PRO A 443 -14.31 10.02 -3.32
N THR A 444 -14.00 9.17 -4.31
CA THR A 444 -13.34 7.87 -4.12
C THR A 444 -12.24 7.65 -5.15
N LEU A 445 -11.24 6.83 -4.80
CA LEU A 445 -10.19 6.42 -5.73
C LEU A 445 -10.79 5.54 -6.84
N PHE A 446 -10.34 5.73 -8.08
CA PHE A 446 -10.84 5.00 -9.24
C PHE A 446 -9.72 4.67 -10.23
N TYR A 447 -9.99 3.71 -11.12
CA TYR A 447 -9.12 3.34 -12.23
C TYR A 447 -9.91 2.83 -13.45
N PHE A 448 -9.32 3.01 -14.64
CA PHE A 448 -9.94 2.69 -15.92
C PHE A 448 -8.90 2.20 -16.96
N ASP A 449 -9.34 1.54 -18.02
CA ASP A 449 -8.46 0.93 -19.04
C ASP A 449 -7.54 1.93 -19.76
N GLY A 450 -7.98 3.18 -19.90
CA GLY A 450 -7.22 4.28 -20.49
C GLY A 450 -5.88 4.59 -19.80
N ASP A 451 -5.72 4.19 -18.52
CA ASP A 451 -4.50 4.41 -17.77
C ASP A 451 -3.28 3.72 -18.39
N VAL A 452 -3.49 2.55 -19.00
CA VAL A 452 -2.42 1.81 -19.68
C VAL A 452 -1.90 2.60 -20.89
N PHE A 453 -2.81 3.20 -21.67
CA PHE A 453 -2.45 4.01 -22.83
C PHE A 453 -1.72 5.29 -22.41
N THR A 454 -2.20 5.97 -21.37
CA THR A 454 -1.52 7.15 -20.83
C THR A 454 -0.14 6.79 -20.27
N ALA A 455 0.01 5.64 -19.61
CA ALA A 455 1.30 5.18 -19.09
C ALA A 455 2.30 4.90 -20.21
N ALA A 456 1.84 4.30 -21.31
CA ALA A 456 2.64 4.06 -22.50
C ALA A 456 3.13 5.37 -23.15
N GLN A 457 2.32 6.43 -23.11
CA GLN A 457 2.56 7.69 -23.82
C GLN A 457 3.27 8.76 -22.98
N ALA A 458 3.30 8.64 -21.65
CA ALA A 458 3.84 9.69 -20.78
C ALA A 458 5.34 9.91 -21.02
N HIS A 459 5.78 11.09 -21.49
CA HIS A 459 7.20 11.46 -21.69
C HIS A 459 7.65 12.64 -20.79
N ALA A 460 8.96 12.76 -20.50
CA ALA A 460 9.54 13.82 -19.64
C ALA A 460 10.47 14.81 -20.38
N GLY A 461 10.33 14.93 -21.71
CA GLY A 461 11.09 15.90 -22.52
C GLY A 461 10.37 17.24 -22.70
N ARG A 462 11.11 18.29 -23.07
CA ARG A 462 10.51 19.50 -23.68
C ARG A 462 10.16 19.16 -25.14
N GLY A 463 8.94 19.46 -25.57
CA GLY A 463 8.54 19.36 -26.98
C GLY A 463 7.93 18.01 -27.44
N VAL A 464 7.57 17.12 -26.53
CA VAL A 464 6.87 15.86 -26.87
C VAL A 464 5.36 16.03 -26.66
N PRO A 465 4.48 15.56 -27.58
CA PRO A 465 3.03 15.61 -27.40
C PRO A 465 2.62 14.87 -26.11
N GLY A 466 1.78 15.50 -25.27
CA GLY A 466 1.17 14.84 -24.10
C GLY A 466 0.29 13.65 -24.49
N SER A 467 -0.11 12.83 -23.52
CA SER A 467 -1.03 11.70 -23.75
C SER A 467 -2.27 12.15 -24.51
N ARG A 468 -2.66 11.38 -25.53
CA ARG A 468 -3.88 11.58 -26.34
C ARG A 468 -4.99 10.62 -25.95
N CYS A 469 -4.82 9.93 -24.84
CA CYS A 469 -5.85 9.12 -24.23
C CYS A 469 -6.76 9.99 -23.35
N ILE A 470 -8.07 9.82 -23.52
CA ILE A 470 -9.10 10.36 -22.63
C ILE A 470 -10.06 9.24 -22.24
N THR A 471 -10.77 9.42 -21.14
CA THR A 471 -11.83 8.53 -20.67
C THR A 471 -12.98 9.39 -20.19
N TYR A 472 -14.14 9.18 -20.81
CA TYR A 472 -15.39 9.73 -20.33
C TYR A 472 -15.84 8.94 -19.11
N ARG A 473 -16.06 9.65 -18.01
CA ARG A 473 -16.51 9.05 -16.76
C ARG A 473 -17.60 9.89 -16.11
N THR A 474 -18.57 9.25 -15.46
CA THR A 474 -19.56 9.97 -14.65
C THR A 474 -18.87 10.73 -13.53
N ALA A 475 -19.10 12.04 -13.43
CA ALA A 475 -18.47 12.89 -12.42
C ALA A 475 -19.33 12.99 -11.15
N TYR A 476 -18.69 13.21 -10.00
CA TYR A 476 -19.29 13.32 -8.68
C TYR A 476 -20.10 12.09 -8.25
N ALA A 477 -19.70 10.91 -8.70
CA ALA A 477 -20.34 9.64 -8.40
C ALA A 477 -19.47 8.82 -7.44
N TYR A 478 -20.11 8.15 -6.49
CA TYR A 478 -19.41 7.23 -5.59
C TYR A 478 -19.14 5.87 -6.23
N PHE A 479 -19.89 5.52 -7.28
CA PHE A 479 -19.91 4.16 -7.83
C PHE A 479 -20.15 3.13 -6.71
N SER A 480 -21.14 3.45 -5.87
CA SER A 480 -21.35 2.89 -4.54
C SER A 480 -21.49 1.38 -4.57
N HIS A 481 -22.20 0.83 -5.55
CA HIS A 481 -22.45 -0.61 -5.63
C HIS A 481 -21.39 -1.37 -6.42
N ARG A 482 -20.54 -0.72 -7.21
CA ARG A 482 -19.53 -1.37 -8.06
C ARG A 482 -18.61 -2.25 -7.20
N GLY A 483 -18.37 -3.50 -7.62
CA GLY A 483 -17.54 -4.41 -6.83
C GLY A 483 -18.24 -5.12 -5.68
N THR A 484 -19.54 -4.89 -5.49
CA THR A 484 -20.35 -5.51 -4.42
C THR A 484 -21.25 -6.61 -4.98
N PRO A 485 -21.68 -7.60 -4.17
CA PRO A 485 -22.69 -8.58 -4.59
C PRO A 485 -24.06 -7.97 -4.91
N LEU A 486 -24.28 -6.70 -4.54
CA LEU A 486 -25.52 -5.97 -4.77
C LEU A 486 -25.47 -5.07 -6.02
N ASP A 487 -24.41 -5.10 -6.84
CA ASP A 487 -24.36 -4.42 -8.15
C ASP A 487 -25.26 -5.11 -9.19
N THR A 488 -26.55 -5.09 -8.91
CA THR A 488 -27.59 -5.80 -9.65
C THR A 488 -28.35 -4.85 -10.56
N TYR A 489 -28.88 -5.36 -11.67
CA TYR A 489 -29.61 -4.51 -12.62
C TYR A 489 -30.80 -3.79 -11.99
N THR A 490 -31.47 -4.42 -11.02
CA THR A 490 -32.61 -3.84 -10.28
C THR A 490 -32.24 -2.64 -9.42
N ARG A 491 -30.95 -2.42 -9.15
CA ARG A 491 -30.41 -1.31 -8.36
C ARG A 491 -29.70 -0.26 -9.22
N VAL A 492 -29.65 -0.47 -10.54
CA VAL A 492 -29.24 0.59 -11.47
C VAL A 492 -30.19 1.76 -11.25
N GLY A 493 -29.61 2.94 -11.04
CA GLY A 493 -30.33 4.16 -10.72
C GLY A 493 -31.17 4.65 -11.90
N LYS A 494 -31.47 5.94 -11.90
CA LYS A 494 -32.27 6.55 -12.97
C LYS A 494 -31.47 6.55 -14.28
N LEU A 495 -31.78 5.63 -15.19
CA LEU A 495 -31.12 5.51 -16.50
C LEU A 495 -31.14 6.82 -17.32
N ASP A 496 -32.15 7.68 -17.12
CA ASP A 496 -32.18 8.99 -17.77
C ASP A 496 -31.00 9.90 -17.39
N ASN A 497 -30.33 9.64 -16.26
CA ASN A 497 -29.11 10.36 -15.88
C ASN A 497 -27.97 10.12 -16.89
N LEU A 498 -28.02 9.02 -17.65
CA LEU A 498 -27.05 8.77 -18.73
C LEU A 498 -27.29 9.66 -19.95
N ARG A 499 -28.48 10.25 -20.10
CA ARG A 499 -28.84 11.02 -21.31
C ARG A 499 -27.80 12.10 -21.66
N PRO A 500 -27.51 13.10 -20.81
CA PRO A 500 -26.51 14.11 -21.12
C PRO A 500 -25.13 13.51 -21.33
N GLN A 501 -24.77 12.48 -20.57
CA GLN A 501 -23.46 11.82 -20.67
C GLN A 501 -23.27 11.17 -22.05
N VAL A 502 -24.27 10.40 -22.51
CA VAL A 502 -24.28 9.71 -23.80
C VAL A 502 -24.33 10.72 -24.96
N GLU A 503 -25.15 11.76 -24.85
CA GLU A 503 -25.21 12.83 -25.84
C GLU A 503 -23.86 13.51 -26.01
N PHE A 504 -23.20 13.86 -24.91
CA PHE A 504 -21.86 14.44 -24.95
C PHE A 504 -20.84 13.51 -25.62
N ILE A 505 -20.84 12.22 -25.26
CA ILE A 505 -19.94 11.21 -25.84
C ILE A 505 -20.17 11.08 -27.36
N PHE A 506 -21.42 10.89 -27.79
CA PHE A 506 -21.74 10.61 -29.20
C PHE A 506 -21.39 11.80 -30.08
N CYS A 507 -21.80 13.00 -29.65
CA CYS A 507 -21.52 14.23 -30.36
C CYS A 507 -20.01 14.49 -30.45
N THR A 508 -19.28 14.42 -29.34
CA THR A 508 -17.84 14.71 -29.34
C THR A 508 -17.01 13.68 -30.09
N ILE A 509 -17.35 12.39 -30.02
CA ILE A 509 -16.66 11.35 -30.81
C ILE A 509 -16.96 11.51 -32.31
N TYR A 510 -18.19 11.83 -32.69
CA TYR A 510 -18.53 12.13 -34.10
C TYR A 510 -17.72 13.32 -34.62
N ASP A 511 -17.63 14.38 -33.82
CA ASP A 511 -16.85 15.58 -34.12
C ASP A 511 -15.36 15.21 -34.27
N LEU A 512 -14.78 14.45 -33.32
CA LEU A 512 -13.39 13.97 -33.39
C LEU A 512 -13.13 13.06 -34.59
N ALA A 513 -14.11 12.27 -35.03
CA ALA A 513 -13.97 11.42 -36.20
C ALA A 513 -13.93 12.21 -37.53
N ASN A 514 -14.36 13.48 -37.53
CA ASN A 514 -14.56 14.29 -38.74
C ASN A 514 -13.77 15.61 -38.80
N MET A 515 -13.30 16.14 -37.66
CA MET A 515 -12.53 17.39 -37.61
C MET A 515 -11.15 17.28 -38.25
N ASP A 516 -10.62 18.36 -38.80
CA ASP A 516 -9.23 18.38 -39.28
C ASP A 516 -8.22 18.57 -38.14
N LEU A 517 -6.97 18.12 -38.35
CA LEU A 517 -5.92 18.17 -37.33
C LEU A 517 -5.64 19.58 -36.82
N LYS A 518 -5.72 20.57 -37.71
CA LYS A 518 -5.56 21.99 -37.38
C LYS A 518 -6.63 22.46 -36.40
N GLU A 519 -7.87 21.99 -36.57
CA GLU A 519 -9.00 22.32 -35.68
C GLU A 519 -8.83 21.66 -34.31
N MET A 520 -8.21 20.48 -34.27
CA MET A 520 -7.83 19.81 -33.02
C MET A 520 -6.61 20.42 -32.32
N GLY A 521 -5.89 21.35 -32.96
CA GLY A 521 -4.60 21.85 -32.47
C GLY A 521 -3.48 20.80 -32.49
N ILE A 522 -3.57 19.80 -33.39
CA ILE A 522 -2.59 18.71 -33.53
C ILE A 522 -1.78 18.92 -34.81
N GLU A 523 -0.45 18.84 -34.72
CA GLU A 523 0.42 18.95 -35.88
C GLU A 523 0.59 17.59 -36.59
N LYS A 524 0.66 17.58 -37.93
CA LYS A 524 0.71 16.35 -38.74
C LYS A 524 1.92 15.47 -38.42
N GLN A 525 3.06 16.08 -38.14
CA GLN A 525 4.30 15.40 -37.74
C GLN A 525 4.08 14.53 -36.51
N GLU A 526 3.22 14.96 -35.59
CA GLU A 526 2.98 14.26 -34.33
C GLU A 526 2.11 13.00 -34.46
N ILE A 527 1.51 12.75 -35.64
CA ILE A 527 0.69 11.56 -35.93
C ILE A 527 1.55 10.48 -36.57
N LEU A 528 2.47 10.92 -37.44
CA LEU A 528 3.35 10.06 -38.22
C LEU A 528 4.59 9.64 -37.41
N ASP A 529 5.03 10.48 -36.48
CA ASP A 529 6.17 10.20 -35.60
C ASP A 529 5.74 9.84 -34.17
N ARG A 530 5.03 8.72 -34.04
CA ARG A 530 4.90 8.00 -32.76
C ARG A 530 6.12 7.11 -32.46
N SER A 531 7.21 7.20 -33.24
CA SER A 531 8.41 6.39 -33.00
C SER A 531 9.11 6.72 -31.66
N TRP A 532 8.79 7.88 -31.09
CA TRP A 532 9.13 8.27 -29.72
C TRP A 532 8.39 7.49 -28.63
N TRP A 533 7.38 6.67 -28.96
CA TRP A 533 6.95 5.56 -28.08
C TRP A 533 8.16 4.70 -27.66
N LEU A 534 9.20 4.67 -28.50
CA LEU A 534 10.41 3.84 -28.34
C LEU A 534 11.70 4.66 -28.24
N ALA A 535 11.78 5.83 -28.90
CA ALA A 535 13.01 6.60 -29.00
C ALA A 535 13.41 7.40 -27.73
N GLY A 536 12.53 7.52 -26.72
CA GLY A 536 12.80 8.26 -25.48
C GLY A 536 12.82 7.43 -24.19
N GLY A 537 12.95 6.11 -24.28
CA GLY A 537 12.98 5.19 -23.13
C GLY A 537 11.59 4.66 -22.78
N TYR A 538 11.43 3.34 -22.81
CA TYR A 538 10.19 2.63 -22.49
C TYR A 538 9.63 3.06 -21.15
N ARG A 539 8.41 3.61 -21.09
CA ARG A 539 7.75 3.82 -19.79
C ARG A 539 6.93 2.63 -19.32
N LEU A 540 6.47 1.78 -20.23
CA LEU A 540 5.93 0.46 -19.91
C LEU A 540 6.89 -0.62 -20.41
N GLY A 541 7.39 -1.45 -19.49
CA GLY A 541 8.25 -2.59 -19.76
C GLY A 541 7.54 -3.93 -19.58
N ARG A 542 8.24 -4.98 -20.00
CA ARG A 542 7.94 -6.39 -19.70
C ARG A 542 9.06 -6.97 -18.85
N LEU A 543 8.70 -7.83 -17.92
CA LEU A 543 9.65 -8.60 -17.12
C LEU A 543 9.45 -10.09 -17.43
N VAL A 544 10.47 -10.76 -17.94
CA VAL A 544 10.52 -12.22 -17.95
C VAL A 544 11.18 -12.66 -16.65
N GLY A 545 10.41 -13.32 -15.78
CA GLY A 545 10.91 -13.87 -14.54
C GLY A 545 10.90 -15.40 -14.54
N GLN A 546 11.61 -16.00 -13.60
CA GLN A 546 11.59 -17.42 -13.33
C GLN A 546 11.54 -17.66 -11.84
N VAL A 547 10.55 -18.43 -11.39
CA VAL A 547 10.41 -18.84 -10.00
C VAL A 547 11.36 -20.00 -9.73
N VAL A 548 12.18 -19.87 -8.69
CA VAL A 548 13.24 -20.82 -8.36
C VAL A 548 13.32 -21.07 -6.86
N GLU A 549 13.82 -22.24 -6.46
CA GLU A 549 14.25 -22.55 -5.09
C GLU A 549 15.78 -22.70 -5.06
N PHE A 550 16.41 -22.28 -3.96
CA PHE A 550 17.83 -22.53 -3.75
C PHE A 550 18.04 -23.96 -3.26
N ASP A 551 18.91 -24.72 -3.91
CA ASP A 551 19.30 -26.06 -3.46
C ASP A 551 20.65 -26.04 -2.76
N GLU A 552 20.62 -26.13 -1.44
CA GLU A 552 21.81 -26.15 -0.57
C GLU A 552 22.83 -27.23 -0.94
N LYS A 553 22.38 -28.37 -1.49
CA LYS A 553 23.29 -29.49 -1.83
C LYS A 553 24.12 -29.20 -3.07
N THR A 554 23.56 -28.45 -4.01
CA THR A 554 24.23 -28.15 -5.28
C THR A 554 24.78 -26.73 -5.34
N GLY A 555 24.28 -25.82 -4.50
CA GLY A 555 24.59 -24.40 -4.53
C GLY A 555 23.96 -23.65 -5.71
N TYR A 556 23.02 -24.28 -6.42
CA TYR A 556 22.36 -23.73 -7.60
C TYR A 556 20.85 -23.55 -7.38
N TYR A 557 20.25 -22.65 -8.16
CA TYR A 557 18.82 -22.40 -8.17
C TYR A 557 18.10 -23.38 -9.11
N LYS A 558 17.03 -24.02 -8.61
CA LYS A 558 16.20 -24.97 -9.36
C LYS A 558 14.83 -24.38 -9.69
N PRO A 559 14.29 -24.57 -10.90
CA PRO A 559 12.99 -24.01 -11.24
C PRO A 559 11.84 -24.65 -10.48
N VAL A 560 10.87 -23.83 -10.05
CA VAL A 560 9.64 -24.26 -9.37
C VAL A 560 8.43 -24.03 -10.28
N PRO A 561 7.79 -25.09 -10.81
CA PRO A 561 6.64 -24.96 -11.69
C PRO A 561 5.32 -24.73 -10.93
N ASN A 562 4.27 -24.33 -11.64
CA ASN A 562 2.92 -24.11 -11.12
C ASN A 562 2.82 -23.08 -9.98
N ALA A 563 3.73 -22.11 -9.93
CA ALA A 563 3.66 -21.00 -9.00
C ALA A 563 2.70 -19.91 -9.51
N ILE A 564 2.07 -19.21 -8.57
CA ILE A 564 1.33 -17.97 -8.80
C ILE A 564 2.23 -16.82 -8.39
N VAL A 565 2.50 -15.92 -9.32
CA VAL A 565 3.34 -14.74 -9.13
C VAL A 565 2.42 -13.55 -8.91
N GLN A 566 2.58 -12.87 -7.78
CA GLN A 566 1.90 -11.62 -7.48
C GLN A 566 2.81 -10.45 -7.84
N ILE A 567 2.27 -9.51 -8.63
CA ILE A 567 2.92 -8.26 -8.97
C ILE A 567 2.13 -7.14 -8.32
N SER A 568 2.79 -6.28 -7.56
CA SER A 568 2.17 -5.10 -6.96
C SER A 568 3.10 -3.89 -6.94
N ALA A 569 2.53 -2.70 -6.76
CA ALA A 569 3.34 -1.54 -6.35
C ALA A 569 3.93 -1.79 -4.94
N ALA A 570 5.18 -1.40 -4.73
CA ALA A 570 5.85 -1.51 -3.44
C ALA A 570 5.32 -0.49 -2.41
N ASP A 571 4.74 0.61 -2.88
CA ASP A 571 4.04 1.61 -2.07
C ASP A 571 2.53 1.56 -2.35
N PRO A 572 1.77 0.71 -1.63
CA PRO A 572 0.36 0.49 -1.90
C PRO A 572 -0.54 1.67 -1.51
N ASP A 573 -0.05 2.61 -0.68
CA ASP A 573 -0.81 3.82 -0.32
C ASP A 573 -0.78 4.84 -1.46
N MET A 574 0.22 4.75 -2.36
CA MET A 574 0.35 5.68 -3.47
C MET A 574 -0.47 5.29 -4.71
N TYR A 575 -0.80 4.01 -4.88
CA TYR A 575 -1.49 3.47 -6.06
C TYR A 575 -2.73 2.67 -5.70
N TYR A 576 -3.83 2.89 -6.42
CA TYR A 576 -5.09 2.20 -6.16
C TYR A 576 -5.22 0.92 -7.00
N LYS A 577 -5.37 -0.23 -6.33
CA LYS A 577 -5.52 -1.57 -6.93
C LYS A 577 -4.46 -1.93 -7.98
N HIS A 578 -3.24 -1.39 -7.85
CA HIS A 578 -2.10 -1.75 -8.71
C HIS A 578 -1.53 -3.11 -8.32
N THR A 579 -2.30 -4.17 -8.56
CA THR A 579 -1.94 -5.56 -8.23
C THR A 579 -2.61 -6.52 -9.21
N TRP A 580 -1.86 -7.53 -9.66
CA TRP A 580 -2.39 -8.63 -10.46
C TRP A 580 -1.53 -9.88 -10.28
N PHE A 581 -1.97 -10.97 -10.90
CA PHE A 581 -1.34 -12.29 -10.76
C PHE A 581 -0.99 -12.87 -12.14
N GLU A 582 0.18 -13.50 -12.23
CA GLU A 582 0.62 -14.30 -13.36
C GLU A 582 0.83 -15.74 -12.91
N ALA A 583 0.78 -16.70 -13.83
CA ALA A 583 1.10 -18.10 -13.55
C ALA A 583 2.37 -18.51 -14.28
N THR A 584 3.18 -19.36 -13.66
CA THR A 584 4.39 -19.89 -14.28
C THR A 584 4.10 -21.05 -15.22
N ASP A 585 4.94 -21.21 -16.24
CA ASP A 585 4.98 -22.41 -17.07
C ASP A 585 5.62 -23.63 -16.36
N LYS A 586 5.82 -24.72 -17.11
CA LYS A 586 6.44 -25.97 -16.63
C LYS A 586 7.91 -25.81 -16.20
N ASN A 587 8.57 -24.72 -16.60
CA ASN A 587 9.95 -24.39 -16.25
C ASN A 587 10.00 -23.27 -15.20
N GLY A 588 8.89 -22.93 -14.56
CA GLY A 588 8.82 -21.84 -13.58
C GLY A 588 8.89 -20.42 -14.21
N LYS A 589 8.86 -20.27 -15.55
CA LYS A 589 8.97 -18.96 -16.20
C LYS A 589 7.62 -18.26 -16.31
N PHE A 590 7.61 -16.94 -16.21
CA PHE A 590 6.43 -16.09 -16.38
C PHE A 590 6.78 -14.77 -17.08
N ILE A 591 5.76 -14.05 -17.56
CA ILE A 591 5.92 -12.72 -18.14
C ILE A 591 4.96 -11.75 -17.45
N ALA A 592 5.50 -10.76 -16.75
CA ALA A 592 4.72 -9.64 -16.26
C ALA A 592 4.76 -8.49 -17.29
N ARG A 593 3.57 -8.05 -17.73
CA ARG A 593 3.39 -7.05 -18.80
C ARG A 593 2.85 -5.73 -18.25
N GLY A 594 3.13 -4.62 -18.94
CA GLY A 594 2.61 -3.31 -18.59
C GLY A 594 3.20 -2.75 -17.29
N LEU A 595 4.50 -2.94 -17.07
CA LEU A 595 5.17 -2.47 -15.87
C LEU A 595 5.74 -1.07 -16.07
N SER A 596 5.35 -0.09 -15.26
CA SER A 596 5.76 1.30 -15.42
C SER A 596 7.15 1.59 -14.84
N ASP A 597 8.04 2.23 -15.59
CA ASP A 597 9.35 2.70 -15.12
C ASP A 597 9.27 3.74 -13.99
N ARG A 598 8.07 4.23 -13.64
CA ARG A 598 7.81 5.17 -12.55
C ARG A 598 7.45 4.49 -11.23
N ILE A 599 7.06 3.23 -11.29
CA ILE A 599 6.57 2.47 -10.15
C ILE A 599 7.72 1.58 -9.66
N VAL A 600 7.92 1.55 -8.34
CA VAL A 600 8.73 0.52 -7.70
C VAL A 600 7.82 -0.69 -7.52
N TYR A 601 8.20 -1.82 -8.08
CA TYR A 601 7.41 -3.04 -8.05
C TYR A 601 7.91 -3.98 -6.95
N LYS A 602 6.97 -4.66 -6.30
CA LYS A 602 7.21 -5.88 -5.54
C LYS A 602 6.73 -7.07 -6.37
N VAL A 603 7.61 -8.02 -6.64
CA VAL A 603 7.32 -9.25 -7.39
C VAL A 603 7.64 -10.43 -6.51
N VAL A 604 6.63 -11.19 -6.14
CA VAL A 604 6.73 -12.34 -5.22
C VAL A 604 5.95 -13.53 -5.76
N ALA A 605 6.36 -14.74 -5.41
CA ALA A 605 5.73 -15.96 -5.90
C ALA A 605 5.36 -16.92 -4.78
N TYR A 606 4.32 -17.72 -5.03
CA TYR A 606 3.81 -18.71 -4.10
C TYR A 606 3.40 -19.97 -4.85
N VAL A 607 3.55 -21.13 -4.21
CA VAL A 607 2.92 -22.38 -4.67
C VAL A 607 1.79 -22.72 -3.74
N VAL A 608 0.58 -22.80 -4.30
CA VAL A 608 -0.64 -23.09 -3.55
C VAL A 608 -1.13 -24.49 -3.89
N ASN A 609 -1.41 -25.29 -2.86
CA ASN A 609 -2.03 -26.60 -2.99
C ASN A 609 -3.44 -26.46 -3.58
N ARG A 610 -3.67 -27.08 -4.74
CA ARG A 610 -4.93 -26.99 -5.49
C ARG A 610 -6.15 -27.57 -4.77
N THR A 611 -5.96 -28.44 -3.78
CA THR A 611 -7.05 -29.17 -3.11
C THR A 611 -7.52 -28.46 -1.85
N ASN A 612 -6.59 -27.95 -1.03
CA ASN A 612 -6.89 -27.40 0.29
C ASN A 612 -6.50 -25.91 0.46
N GLY A 613 -5.99 -25.26 -0.60
CA GLY A 613 -5.64 -23.85 -0.61
C GLY A 613 -4.42 -23.47 0.24
N GLN A 614 -3.66 -24.45 0.73
CA GLN A 614 -2.50 -24.21 1.58
C GLN A 614 -1.28 -23.79 0.77
N ILE A 615 -0.54 -22.81 1.28
CA ILE A 615 0.71 -22.38 0.68
C ILE A 615 1.80 -23.39 1.06
N ILE A 616 2.52 -23.88 0.05
CA ILE A 616 3.60 -24.86 0.18
C ILE A 616 4.95 -24.15 0.04
N TYR A 617 5.02 -23.20 -0.90
CA TYR A 617 6.18 -22.34 -1.11
C TYR A 617 5.79 -20.89 -0.96
N ALA A 618 6.67 -20.12 -0.33
CA ALA A 618 6.52 -18.68 -0.13
C ALA A 618 7.81 -17.93 -0.49
N PRO A 619 7.74 -16.59 -0.64
CA PRO A 619 8.90 -15.77 -0.96
C PRO A 619 9.97 -15.87 0.12
N ASP A 620 11.22 -16.04 -0.32
CA ASP A 620 12.39 -16.08 0.56
C ASP A 620 12.98 -14.67 0.72
N GLU A 621 12.89 -14.10 1.92
CA GLU A 621 13.50 -12.83 2.34
C GLU A 621 14.91 -13.04 2.94
N GLY A 622 15.36 -14.30 3.06
CA GLY A 622 16.64 -14.68 3.64
C GLY A 622 17.84 -14.48 2.70
N LYS A 623 18.96 -15.10 3.09
CA LYS A 623 20.28 -14.92 2.47
C LYS A 623 20.31 -15.31 0.99
N TYR A 624 19.65 -16.40 0.63
CA TYR A 624 19.61 -16.92 -0.75
C TYR A 624 18.42 -16.37 -1.56
N GLY A 625 17.50 -15.68 -0.89
CA GLY A 625 16.31 -15.06 -1.47
C GLY A 625 16.51 -13.59 -1.80
N THR A 626 15.73 -12.69 -1.19
CA THR A 626 15.73 -11.24 -1.43
C THR A 626 17.11 -10.59 -1.27
N GLN A 627 17.98 -11.11 -0.40
CA GLN A 627 19.35 -10.57 -0.25
C GLN A 627 20.21 -10.81 -1.50
N ALA A 628 19.97 -11.90 -2.24
CA ALA A 628 20.65 -12.21 -3.50
C ALA A 628 19.87 -11.66 -4.72
N PHE A 629 18.55 -11.81 -4.71
CA PHE A 629 17.63 -11.41 -5.78
C PHE A 629 16.48 -10.57 -5.21
N PRO A 630 16.64 -9.23 -5.14
CA PRO A 630 15.67 -8.36 -4.48
C PRO A 630 14.23 -8.48 -5.02
N SER A 631 13.27 -8.87 -4.19
CA SER A 631 11.85 -8.93 -4.60
C SER A 631 11.24 -7.56 -4.94
N ILE A 632 11.89 -6.47 -4.49
CA ILE A 632 11.48 -5.09 -4.72
C ILE A 632 12.51 -4.40 -5.63
N PHE A 633 12.06 -3.94 -6.79
CA PHE A 633 12.93 -3.25 -7.73
C PHE A 633 12.14 -2.30 -8.63
N LYS A 634 12.87 -1.36 -9.21
CA LYS A 634 12.36 -0.46 -10.24
C LYS A 634 12.78 -0.98 -11.60
N ILE A 635 11.84 -1.04 -12.53
CA ILE A 635 12.15 -1.53 -13.87
C ILE A 635 12.87 -0.44 -14.64
N HIS A 636 14.09 -0.75 -15.08
CA HIS A 636 14.87 0.15 -15.91
C HIS A 636 14.64 -0.20 -17.39
N PRO A 637 14.21 0.76 -18.22
CA PRO A 637 13.89 0.54 -19.64
C PRO A 637 15.06 0.08 -20.51
N GLN A 638 16.31 0.23 -20.06
CA GLN A 638 17.50 0.20 -20.92
C GLN A 638 18.74 -0.51 -20.37
N VAL A 639 18.65 -1.47 -19.44
CA VAL A 639 19.88 -2.13 -18.94
C VAL A 639 19.75 -3.66 -18.83
N GLY A 640 20.50 -4.37 -19.68
CA GLY A 640 20.96 -5.74 -19.45
C GLY A 640 20.14 -6.88 -20.08
N HIS A 641 20.79 -8.03 -20.30
CA HIS A 641 20.13 -9.30 -20.65
C HIS A 641 19.16 -9.79 -19.53
N TYR A 642 19.23 -9.23 -18.32
CA TYR A 642 18.42 -9.64 -17.17
C TYR A 642 16.95 -9.29 -17.33
N GLY A 643 16.06 -10.22 -16.98
CA GLY A 643 14.63 -10.09 -17.22
C GLY A 643 14.20 -10.47 -18.65
N SER A 644 15.06 -11.18 -19.40
CA SER A 644 14.78 -11.72 -20.73
C SER A 644 14.60 -13.24 -20.70
N TRP A 645 14.31 -13.85 -21.85
CA TRP A 645 14.19 -15.32 -21.92
C TRP A 645 15.50 -16.06 -21.66
N ASP A 646 16.63 -15.45 -22.05
CA ASP A 646 17.98 -16.01 -21.93
C ASP A 646 18.57 -15.80 -20.53
N ALA A 647 18.18 -14.72 -19.85
CA ALA A 647 18.52 -14.47 -18.45
C ALA A 647 17.29 -13.94 -17.69
N PRO A 648 16.35 -14.82 -17.29
CA PRO A 648 15.15 -14.40 -16.57
C PRO A 648 15.49 -13.89 -15.17
N TYR A 649 14.68 -12.98 -14.65
CA TYR A 649 14.83 -12.49 -13.28
C TYR A 649 14.35 -13.55 -12.30
N TYR A 650 15.21 -13.96 -11.36
CA TYR A 650 14.84 -14.98 -10.37
C TYR A 650 13.94 -14.41 -9.28
N VAL A 651 12.81 -15.08 -9.07
CA VAL A 651 11.94 -14.86 -7.92
C VAL A 651 12.10 -16.08 -7.03
N VAL A 652 12.80 -15.91 -5.92
CA VAL A 652 13.21 -17.03 -5.07
C VAL A 652 12.10 -17.37 -4.09
N VAL A 653 11.82 -18.66 -3.97
CA VAL A 653 10.86 -19.23 -3.03
C VAL A 653 11.49 -20.39 -2.27
N PHE A 654 10.96 -20.68 -1.09
CA PHE A 654 11.37 -21.82 -0.26
C PHE A 654 10.16 -22.57 0.28
N GLN A 655 10.34 -23.84 0.65
CA GLN A 655 9.28 -24.62 1.30
C GLN A 655 9.09 -24.15 2.73
N CYS A 656 7.87 -23.75 3.10
CA CYS A 656 7.63 -23.09 4.37
C CYS A 656 6.51 -23.74 5.22
N GLY A 657 6.64 -23.60 6.53
CA GLY A 657 5.51 -23.51 7.46
C GLY A 657 4.99 -22.08 7.55
N ILE A 658 3.77 -21.88 8.08
CA ILE A 658 3.15 -20.56 8.17
C ILE A 658 2.73 -20.27 9.61
N ILE A 659 3.12 -19.10 10.13
CA ILE A 659 2.57 -18.51 11.34
C ILE A 659 1.73 -17.30 10.93
N GLN A 660 0.47 -17.24 11.36
CA GLN A 660 -0.42 -16.13 11.03
C GLN A 660 -1.12 -15.56 12.26
N LEU A 661 -1.25 -14.24 12.32
CA LEU A 661 -1.92 -13.52 13.41
C LEU A 661 -2.54 -12.20 12.92
N ALA A 662 -3.49 -11.69 13.68
CA ALA A 662 -4.13 -10.39 13.42
C ALA A 662 -4.33 -9.58 14.70
N GLY A 663 -4.63 -8.30 14.55
CA GLY A 663 -4.88 -7.36 15.65
C GLY A 663 -3.70 -6.45 15.99
N LEU A 664 -2.71 -6.29 15.09
CA LEU A 664 -1.54 -5.40 15.30
C LEU A 664 -1.94 -3.93 15.52
N ARG A 665 -3.07 -3.50 14.96
CA ARG A 665 -3.47 -2.08 14.98
C ARG A 665 -3.80 -1.55 16.36
N ALA A 666 -4.25 -2.42 17.28
CA ALA A 666 -4.65 -2.03 18.63
C ALA A 666 -3.49 -1.51 19.50
N ILE A 667 -2.24 -1.80 19.11
CA ILE A 667 -1.02 -1.44 19.84
C ILE A 667 -0.16 -0.41 19.10
N THR A 668 -0.66 0.10 17.96
CA THR A 668 0.01 1.09 17.12
C THR A 668 -0.72 2.41 17.20
N PRO A 669 -0.03 3.55 17.39
CA PRO A 669 -0.66 4.85 17.24
C PRO A 669 -1.08 4.99 15.77
N SER A 670 -2.36 4.77 15.47
CA SER A 670 -2.84 5.04 14.12
C SER A 670 -2.68 6.54 13.88
N LEU A 671 -1.89 6.92 12.88
CA LEU A 671 -1.92 8.30 12.36
C LEU A 671 -3.24 8.63 11.64
N GLY A 672 -4.21 7.69 11.65
CA GLY A 672 -5.43 7.74 10.87
C GLY A 672 -5.10 7.56 9.40
N LYS A 673 -5.59 6.50 8.75
CA LYS A 673 -5.61 6.45 7.29
C LYS A 673 -6.53 7.57 6.82
N SER A 674 -5.94 8.71 6.46
CA SER A 674 -6.66 9.89 6.02
C SER A 674 -6.80 9.78 4.50
N PHE A 675 -7.91 9.21 4.03
CA PHE A 675 -8.36 9.43 2.66
C PHE A 675 -9.02 10.82 2.61
N ALA A 676 -8.21 11.88 2.73
CA ALA A 676 -8.69 13.23 2.49
C ALA A 676 -8.75 13.44 0.97
N THR A 677 -9.96 13.57 0.43
CA THR A 677 -10.20 14.04 -0.94
C THR A 677 -9.74 15.48 -1.06
N GLY A 678 -8.82 15.76 -2.00
CA GLY A 678 -8.35 17.10 -2.31
C GLY A 678 -7.38 17.69 -1.27
N LEU A 679 -6.23 18.18 -1.75
CA LEU A 679 -5.23 19.02 -1.07
C LEU A 679 -4.38 18.46 0.10
N MET A 680 -4.71 17.34 0.76
CA MET A 680 -3.90 16.79 1.88
C MET A 680 -3.24 15.43 1.60
N GLN A 681 -2.99 15.10 0.33
CA GLN A 681 -2.38 13.83 -0.07
C GLN A 681 -0.84 13.78 0.08
N TRP A 682 -0.25 14.55 1.00
CA TRP A 682 0.96 14.06 1.66
C TRP A 682 0.48 12.96 2.60
N VAL A 683 0.34 11.76 2.02
CA VAL A 683 0.06 10.53 2.74
C VAL A 683 1.00 10.53 3.96
N LEU A 684 0.44 10.69 5.15
CA LEU A 684 1.08 10.15 6.34
C LEU A 684 1.16 8.66 6.04
N LEU A 685 2.32 8.22 5.53
CA LEU A 685 2.61 6.85 5.17
C LEU A 685 2.06 5.98 6.29
N SER A 686 1.28 4.95 5.93
CA SER A 686 0.89 3.95 6.92
C SER A 686 2.15 3.55 7.68
N PRO A 687 2.12 3.51 9.02
CA PRO A 687 3.32 3.19 9.79
C PRO A 687 3.89 1.87 9.28
N LYS A 688 5.13 1.90 8.77
CA LYS A 688 5.77 0.69 8.27
C LYS A 688 6.29 -0.11 9.46
N TYR A 689 6.05 -1.41 9.38
CA TYR A 689 6.51 -2.38 10.36
C TYR A 689 7.79 -3.03 9.85
N ILE A 690 8.77 -3.14 10.72
CA ILE A 690 9.93 -4.00 10.51
C ILE A 690 9.66 -5.27 11.30
N VAL A 691 9.69 -6.42 10.62
CA VAL A 691 9.46 -7.72 11.26
C VAL A 691 10.79 -8.47 11.27
N GLY A 692 11.31 -8.73 12.46
CA GLY A 692 12.38 -9.69 12.70
C GLY A 692 11.78 -11.09 12.86
N VAL A 693 12.28 -12.03 12.07
CA VAL A 693 11.94 -13.45 12.14
C VAL A 693 13.23 -14.17 12.47
N ASN A 694 13.38 -14.62 13.71
CA ASN A 694 14.63 -15.20 14.18
C ASN A 694 14.44 -16.64 14.64
N ASP A 695 15.51 -17.42 14.62
CA ASP A 695 15.62 -18.65 15.39
C ASP A 695 15.84 -18.29 16.86
N VAL A 696 14.92 -18.72 17.75
CA VAL A 696 14.98 -18.43 19.19
C VAL A 696 16.26 -18.95 19.85
N THR A 697 16.90 -19.99 19.31
CA THR A 697 18.12 -20.58 19.87
C THR A 697 19.36 -19.73 19.64
N THR A 698 19.34 -18.89 18.59
CA THR A 698 20.45 -18.01 18.23
C THR A 698 20.10 -16.53 18.37
N HIS A 699 18.81 -16.19 18.39
CA HIS A 699 18.26 -14.84 18.25
C HIS A 699 18.72 -14.12 16.98
N TYR A 700 19.01 -14.89 15.92
CA TYR A 700 19.40 -14.38 14.59
C TYR A 700 18.44 -14.88 13.50
N GLU A 701 18.38 -14.14 12.41
CA GLU A 701 17.61 -14.50 11.22
C GLU A 701 18.10 -15.84 10.64
N PRO A 702 17.20 -16.78 10.33
CA PRO A 702 17.57 -18.04 9.68
C PRO A 702 17.96 -17.82 8.21
N ASP A 703 18.54 -18.85 7.58
CA ASP A 703 18.99 -18.77 6.18
C ASP A 703 17.83 -18.52 5.21
N HIS A 704 16.65 -19.11 5.49
CA HIS A 704 15.41 -18.86 4.76
C HIS A 704 14.28 -18.41 5.69
N PHE A 705 13.58 -17.35 5.33
CA PHE A 705 12.36 -16.90 6.01
C PHE A 705 11.57 -15.98 5.08
N GLY A 706 10.36 -15.60 5.47
CA GLY A 706 9.66 -14.52 4.80
C GLY A 706 8.52 -13.98 5.64
N TYR A 707 8.01 -12.80 5.29
CA TYR A 707 6.82 -12.27 5.94
C TYR A 707 6.06 -11.30 5.04
N VAL A 708 4.76 -11.17 5.33
CA VAL A 708 3.90 -10.17 4.72
C VAL A 708 3.05 -9.53 5.80
N VAL A 709 3.04 -8.19 5.81
CA VAL A 709 2.16 -7.38 6.66
C VAL A 709 1.18 -6.62 5.78
N GLU A 710 -0.10 -6.71 6.12
CA GLU A 710 -1.15 -5.88 5.53
C GLU A 710 -2.11 -5.43 6.62
N ASP A 711 -2.29 -4.12 6.76
CA ASP A 711 -3.03 -3.48 7.85
C ASP A 711 -2.55 -3.96 9.24
N ASP A 712 -3.31 -4.88 9.83
CA ASP A 712 -3.15 -5.43 11.17
C ASP A 712 -2.97 -6.96 11.15
N VAL A 713 -2.72 -7.53 9.98
CA VAL A 713 -2.47 -8.95 9.76
C VAL A 713 -1.00 -9.17 9.43
N LEU A 714 -0.39 -10.14 10.11
CA LEU A 714 0.97 -10.60 9.85
C LEU A 714 0.92 -12.09 9.50
N VAL A 715 1.53 -12.43 8.36
CA VAL A 715 1.76 -13.80 7.91
C VAL A 715 3.27 -13.99 7.78
N VAL A 716 3.83 -14.96 8.51
CA VAL A 716 5.25 -15.29 8.53
C VAL A 716 5.44 -16.68 7.94
N PHE A 717 6.48 -16.82 7.12
CA PHE A 717 6.92 -18.05 6.50
C PHE A 717 8.21 -18.49 7.17
N THR A 718 8.23 -19.72 7.68
CA THR A 718 9.35 -20.26 8.47
C THR A 718 9.83 -21.57 7.86
N GLU A 719 11.09 -21.89 8.06
CA GLU A 719 11.60 -23.22 7.72
C GLU A 719 11.05 -24.31 8.64
N GLU A 720 11.24 -25.55 8.22
CA GLU A 720 10.89 -26.70 9.03
C GLU A 720 11.83 -26.84 10.22
N ASN A 721 11.25 -27.16 11.38
CA ASN A 721 12.00 -27.49 12.59
C ASN A 721 12.85 -26.34 13.17
N ILE A 722 12.66 -25.10 12.71
CA ILE A 722 13.27 -23.91 13.33
C ILE A 722 12.29 -23.29 14.34
N PRO A 723 12.60 -23.29 15.64
CA PRO A 723 11.77 -22.65 16.66
C PRO A 723 11.84 -21.12 16.47
N THR A 724 10.78 -20.55 15.91
CA THR A 724 10.80 -19.17 15.43
C THR A 724 10.31 -18.19 16.50
N GLU A 725 11.01 -17.09 16.70
CA GLU A 725 10.53 -15.90 17.43
C GLU A 725 10.22 -14.75 16.46
N LEU A 726 9.26 -13.90 16.84
CA LEU A 726 8.84 -12.75 16.05
C LEU A 726 9.01 -11.46 16.85
N ILE A 727 9.69 -10.49 16.25
CA ILE A 727 9.87 -9.15 16.81
C ILE A 727 9.32 -8.15 15.80
N VAL A 728 8.32 -7.37 16.18
CA VAL A 728 7.76 -6.31 15.31
C VAL A 728 8.18 -4.96 15.86
N LEU A 729 8.79 -4.14 15.04
CA LEU A 729 9.29 -2.80 15.36
C LEU A 729 8.58 -1.75 14.50
N HIS A 730 8.50 -0.53 15.03
CA HIS A 730 8.04 0.62 14.25
C HIS A 730 9.22 1.24 13.51
N GLU A 731 9.12 1.49 12.20
CA GLU A 731 10.23 2.04 11.39
C GLU A 731 10.81 3.35 11.97
N LEU A 732 9.95 4.27 12.44
CA LEU A 732 10.39 5.54 13.05
C LEU A 732 10.87 5.42 14.51
N ALA A 733 10.66 4.28 15.17
CA ALA A 733 11.01 4.07 16.57
C ALA A 733 11.48 2.62 16.81
N PRO A 734 12.62 2.21 16.20
CA PRO A 734 13.06 0.81 16.22
C PRO A 734 13.61 0.35 17.58
N GLU A 735 13.80 1.25 18.54
CA GLU A 735 14.36 0.93 19.86
C GLU A 735 13.34 0.26 20.82
N GLU A 736 12.04 0.36 20.52
CA GLU A 736 10.96 -0.24 21.33
C GLU A 736 10.20 -1.28 20.50
N PRO A 737 10.20 -2.57 20.89
CA PRO A 737 9.39 -3.58 20.22
C PRO A 737 7.91 -3.22 20.35
N LEU A 738 7.25 -3.12 19.20
CA LEU A 738 5.79 -3.06 19.15
C LEU A 738 5.19 -4.38 19.62
N ILE A 739 5.78 -5.49 19.17
CA ILE A 739 5.43 -6.87 19.52
C ILE A 739 6.70 -7.69 19.75
N LEU A 740 6.67 -8.53 20.78
CA LEU A 740 7.58 -9.65 20.98
C LEU A 740 6.74 -10.92 21.13
N LEU A 741 7.00 -11.93 20.30
CA LEU A 741 6.40 -13.25 20.37
C LEU A 741 7.49 -14.31 20.27
N HIS A 742 7.96 -14.80 21.41
CA HIS A 742 8.97 -15.86 21.51
C HIS A 742 8.51 -17.04 22.39
N ASN A 743 7.23 -17.08 22.77
CA ASN A 743 6.63 -18.17 23.54
C ASN A 743 7.34 -18.35 24.90
N ALA A 744 7.33 -17.29 25.70
CA ALA A 744 7.94 -17.31 27.03
C ALA A 744 7.08 -18.06 28.04
N CYS A 745 7.76 -18.73 28.96
CA CYS A 745 7.14 -19.42 30.09
C CYS A 745 7.87 -19.09 31.40
N PRO A 746 7.30 -19.39 32.57
CA PRO A 746 7.95 -19.13 33.85
C PRO A 746 9.33 -19.78 33.99
N GLU A 747 9.57 -20.92 33.34
CA GLU A 747 10.84 -21.63 33.34
C GLU A 747 11.85 -21.02 32.35
N ASN A 748 11.37 -20.41 31.25
CA ASN A 748 12.18 -19.75 30.24
C ASN A 748 11.57 -18.39 29.86
N MET A 749 11.80 -17.40 30.72
CA MET A 749 11.20 -16.06 30.63
C MET A 749 11.93 -15.12 29.67
N GLU A 750 13.25 -15.30 29.50
CA GLU A 750 14.09 -14.39 28.72
C GLU A 750 14.28 -14.87 27.28
N GLU A 751 14.63 -16.16 27.09
CA GLU A 751 14.93 -16.71 25.76
C GLU A 751 13.64 -17.14 25.05
N GLY A 752 12.71 -17.77 25.79
CA GLY A 752 11.48 -18.33 25.22
C GLY A 752 11.70 -19.66 24.50
N LEU A 753 10.60 -20.32 24.11
CA LEU A 753 10.65 -21.64 23.43
C LEU A 753 10.51 -21.55 21.90
N GLY A 754 10.14 -20.39 21.38
CA GLY A 754 9.79 -20.20 19.97
C GLY A 754 8.53 -20.96 19.54
N TYR A 755 8.13 -20.73 18.29
CA TYR A 755 7.01 -21.41 17.63
C TYR A 755 7.53 -22.34 16.54
N LEU A 756 7.22 -23.63 16.66
CA LEU A 756 7.62 -24.65 15.70
C LEU A 756 6.47 -24.95 14.73
N VAL A 757 6.72 -24.91 13.42
CA VAL A 757 5.73 -25.22 12.39
C VAL A 757 6.34 -26.14 11.34
N ARG A 758 5.58 -27.15 10.89
CA ARG A 758 6.03 -28.08 9.84
C ARG A 758 5.76 -27.52 8.44
N ARG A 759 6.45 -28.05 7.43
CA ARG A 759 6.21 -27.69 6.02
C ARG A 759 4.77 -27.94 5.64
N GLY A 760 4.13 -26.95 5.01
CA GLY A 760 2.73 -27.04 4.64
C GLY A 760 1.80 -27.16 5.84
N GLU A 761 2.19 -26.67 7.03
CA GLU A 761 1.32 -26.45 8.17
C GLU A 761 1.05 -24.94 8.36
N THR A 762 -0.08 -24.60 8.97
CA THR A 762 -0.42 -23.21 9.28
C THR A 762 -0.83 -23.10 10.74
N LEU A 763 0.01 -22.45 11.54
CA LEU A 763 -0.25 -22.10 12.93
C LEU A 763 -0.94 -20.73 12.98
N SER A 764 -2.16 -20.69 13.49
CA SER A 764 -2.88 -19.42 13.74
C SER A 764 -2.74 -19.05 15.20
N LEU A 765 -2.05 -17.95 15.50
CA LEU A 765 -1.90 -17.46 16.86
C LEU A 765 -3.14 -16.68 17.27
N SER A 766 -4.08 -17.38 17.91
CA SER A 766 -5.27 -16.77 18.51
C SER A 766 -4.92 -15.98 19.77
N ASN A 767 -5.70 -14.95 20.07
CA ASN A 767 -5.54 -14.02 21.17
C ASN A 767 -4.14 -13.39 21.16
N ALA A 768 -3.68 -12.94 19.99
CA ALA A 768 -2.34 -12.40 19.79
C ALA A 768 -1.97 -11.29 20.79
N LEU A 769 -2.93 -10.44 21.19
CA LEU A 769 -2.73 -9.43 22.23
C LEU A 769 -2.41 -10.04 23.59
N LEU A 770 -3.01 -11.18 23.93
CA LEU A 770 -2.71 -11.89 25.16
C LEU A 770 -1.31 -12.52 25.12
N LEU A 771 -0.95 -13.15 24.00
CA LEU A 771 0.38 -13.74 23.81
C LEU A 771 1.46 -12.66 23.94
N PHE A 772 1.28 -11.53 23.25
CA PHE A 772 2.21 -10.41 23.34
C PHE A 772 2.32 -9.85 24.76
N ALA A 773 1.19 -9.63 25.43
CA ALA A 773 1.20 -9.14 26.81
C ALA A 773 1.95 -10.08 27.76
N LYS A 774 1.80 -11.40 27.58
CA LYS A 774 2.50 -12.42 28.37
C LYS A 774 3.99 -12.42 28.10
N ASP A 775 4.40 -12.46 26.84
CA ASP A 775 5.82 -12.50 26.48
C ASP A 775 6.55 -11.24 26.97
N LEU A 776 5.93 -10.07 26.80
CA LEU A 776 6.49 -8.82 27.34
C LEU A 776 6.50 -8.80 28.88
N TYR A 777 5.44 -9.31 29.53
CA TYR A 777 5.37 -9.43 30.99
C TYR A 777 6.49 -10.33 31.53
N TYR A 778 6.70 -11.52 30.95
CA TYR A 778 7.73 -12.45 31.40
C TYR A 778 9.14 -11.91 31.19
N LEU A 779 9.41 -11.30 30.04
CA LEU A 779 10.69 -10.65 29.78
C LEU A 779 10.98 -9.55 30.81
N ASN A 780 9.99 -8.69 31.09
CA ASN A 780 10.13 -7.62 32.08
C ASN A 780 10.24 -8.16 33.51
N GLU A 781 9.49 -9.20 33.87
CA GLU A 781 9.58 -9.86 35.18
C GLU A 781 10.98 -10.44 35.41
N HIS A 782 11.57 -11.09 34.40
CA HIS A 782 12.95 -11.56 34.46
C HIS A 782 13.91 -10.39 34.74
N ARG A 783 13.80 -9.30 33.97
CA ARG A 783 14.66 -8.12 34.10
C ARG A 783 14.49 -7.43 35.47
N ILE A 784 13.26 -7.30 35.96
CA ILE A 784 12.96 -6.74 37.29
C ILE A 784 13.59 -7.60 38.38
N ARG A 785 13.44 -8.93 38.32
CA ARG A 785 14.08 -9.84 39.29
C ARG A 785 15.59 -9.68 39.29
N THR A 786 16.21 -9.60 38.10
CA THR A 786 17.65 -9.39 37.95
C THR A 786 18.09 -8.05 38.56
N CYS A 787 17.38 -6.95 38.30
CA CYS A 787 17.65 -5.64 38.90
C CYS A 787 17.45 -5.63 40.43
N SER A 788 16.34 -6.18 40.91
CA SER A 788 15.97 -6.20 42.32
C SER A 788 16.95 -7.02 43.17
N ASN A 789 17.38 -8.18 42.66
CA ASN A 789 18.42 -9.00 43.28
C ASN A 789 19.76 -8.24 43.43
N LYS A 790 19.99 -7.24 42.59
CA LYS A 790 21.17 -6.36 42.59
C LYS A 790 20.91 -4.99 43.22
N LYS A 791 19.75 -4.81 43.87
CA LYS A 791 19.30 -3.56 44.53
C LYS A 791 19.25 -2.35 43.59
N VAL A 792 18.99 -2.57 42.31
CA VAL A 792 18.75 -1.51 41.31
C VAL A 792 17.24 -1.30 41.19
N PHE A 793 16.76 -0.11 41.54
CA PHE A 793 15.34 0.24 41.50
C PHE A 793 15.09 1.39 40.53
N THR A 794 14.00 1.30 39.77
CA THR A 794 13.74 2.22 38.64
C THR A 794 12.37 2.88 38.68
N GLY A 795 11.49 2.44 39.58
CA GLY A 795 10.07 2.82 39.58
C GLY A 795 9.22 2.02 38.58
N ALA A 796 9.84 1.16 37.78
CA ALA A 796 9.15 0.25 36.88
C ALA A 796 8.35 -0.84 37.64
N GLU A 797 8.73 -1.12 38.88
CA GLU A 797 8.15 -2.17 39.73
C GLU A 797 6.65 -1.93 40.01
N ASP A 798 6.24 -0.66 40.21
CA ASP A 798 4.83 -0.33 40.44
C ASP A 798 3.97 -0.54 39.18
N TYR A 799 4.47 -0.08 38.03
CA TYR A 799 3.81 -0.31 36.74
C TYR A 799 3.69 -1.81 36.43
N HIS A 800 4.73 -2.60 36.70
CA HIS A 800 4.74 -4.04 36.47
C HIS A 800 3.75 -4.78 37.39
N LYS A 801 3.64 -4.37 38.66
CA LYS A 801 2.63 -4.91 39.57
C LYS A 801 1.20 -4.65 39.07
N GLN A 802 0.92 -3.41 38.64
CA GLN A 802 -0.38 -3.05 38.07
C GLN A 802 -0.66 -3.80 36.76
N ALA A 803 0.37 -4.03 35.95
CA ALA A 803 0.26 -4.80 34.72
C ALA A 803 -0.07 -6.27 34.99
N GLY A 804 0.55 -6.90 36.00
CA GLY A 804 0.24 -8.26 36.42
C GLY A 804 -1.19 -8.42 36.98
N GLU A 805 -1.75 -7.37 37.61
CA GLU A 805 -3.17 -7.35 37.97
C GLU A 805 -4.08 -7.27 36.74
N ALA A 806 -3.75 -6.40 35.78
CA ALA A 806 -4.49 -6.27 34.54
C ALA A 806 -4.45 -7.56 33.70
N LEU A 807 -3.29 -8.22 33.61
CA LEU A 807 -3.11 -9.50 32.91
C LEU A 807 -4.02 -10.60 33.50
N ARG A 808 -4.00 -10.79 34.82
CA ARG A 808 -4.85 -11.78 35.50
C ARG A 808 -6.35 -11.49 35.29
N LYS A 809 -6.75 -10.22 35.33
CA LYS A 809 -8.12 -9.80 35.03
C LYS A 809 -8.50 -10.12 33.58
N ALA A 810 -7.63 -9.83 32.62
CA ALA A 810 -7.84 -10.14 31.22
C ALA A 810 -8.00 -11.65 30.98
N GLU A 811 -7.12 -12.49 31.55
CA GLU A 811 -7.23 -13.95 31.45
C GLU A 811 -8.50 -14.50 32.10
N SER A 812 -8.88 -13.96 33.26
CA SER A 812 -10.15 -14.31 33.90
C SER A 812 -11.34 -13.93 33.04
N ALA A 813 -11.35 -12.72 32.47
CA ALA A 813 -12.42 -12.24 31.60
C ALA A 813 -12.55 -13.08 30.33
N LEU A 814 -11.43 -13.44 29.70
CA LEU A 814 -11.41 -14.32 28.52
C LEU A 814 -11.98 -15.71 28.85
N ARG A 815 -11.61 -16.30 29.99
CA ARG A 815 -12.17 -17.58 30.47
C ARG A 815 -13.67 -17.50 30.76
N LYS A 816 -14.16 -16.36 31.26
CA LYS A 816 -15.58 -16.08 31.51
C LYS A 816 -16.34 -15.65 30.25
N LEU A 817 -15.68 -15.55 29.10
CA LEU A 817 -16.24 -15.08 27.83
C LEU A 817 -16.78 -13.64 27.91
N VAL A 818 -16.14 -12.79 28.72
CA VAL A 818 -16.44 -11.35 28.86
C VAL A 818 -15.39 -10.55 28.09
N TYR A 819 -15.62 -10.37 26.80
CA TYR A 819 -14.60 -9.84 25.89
C TYR A 819 -14.31 -8.34 26.06
N GLU A 820 -15.27 -7.53 26.53
CA GLU A 820 -15.07 -6.10 26.80
C GLU A 820 -14.06 -5.89 27.95
N GLU A 821 -14.19 -6.67 29.04
CA GLU A 821 -13.24 -6.66 30.14
C GLU A 821 -11.88 -7.22 29.71
N TYR A 822 -11.86 -8.27 28.89
CA TYR A 822 -10.61 -8.80 28.33
C TYR A 822 -9.86 -7.73 27.53
N TYR A 823 -10.52 -7.10 26.56
CA TYR A 823 -9.89 -6.13 25.66
C TYR A 823 -9.38 -4.88 26.39
N SER A 824 -10.18 -4.34 27.31
CA SER A 824 -9.77 -3.15 28.08
C SER A 824 -8.60 -3.45 29.04
N ASN A 825 -8.61 -4.61 29.71
CA ASN A 825 -7.52 -4.98 30.61
C ASN A 825 -6.25 -5.40 29.87
N ILE A 826 -6.35 -6.06 28.71
CA ILE A 826 -5.16 -6.50 27.96
C ILE A 826 -4.42 -5.32 27.33
N LEU A 827 -5.14 -4.33 26.79
CA LEU A 827 -4.52 -3.10 26.31
C LEU A 827 -3.88 -2.29 27.44
N ARG A 828 -4.53 -2.24 28.62
CA ARG A 828 -3.93 -1.64 29.81
C ARG A 828 -2.64 -2.36 30.22
N CYS A 829 -2.65 -3.69 30.24
CA CYS A 829 -1.47 -4.51 30.56
C CYS A 829 -0.32 -4.19 29.59
N ILE A 830 -0.56 -4.26 28.28
CA ILE A 830 0.45 -3.94 27.25
C ILE A 830 1.00 -2.53 27.43
N TYR A 831 0.14 -1.54 27.65
CA TYR A 831 0.57 -0.16 27.85
C TYR A 831 1.49 -0.01 29.07
N LEU A 832 1.12 -0.63 30.20
CA LEU A 832 1.90 -0.58 31.43
C LEU A 832 3.25 -1.31 31.25
N GLU A 833 3.25 -2.49 30.65
CA GLU A 833 4.49 -3.24 30.35
C GLU A 833 5.41 -2.49 29.38
N LYS A 834 4.86 -1.73 28.43
CA LYS A 834 5.68 -0.83 27.60
C LYS A 834 6.30 0.30 28.43
N GLN A 835 5.61 0.85 29.44
CA GLN A 835 6.23 1.80 30.37
C GLN A 835 7.36 1.14 31.18
N VAL A 836 7.14 -0.09 31.65
CA VAL A 836 8.15 -0.90 32.35
C VAL A 836 9.39 -1.07 31.48
N TYR A 837 9.20 -1.48 30.22
CA TYR A 837 10.29 -1.65 29.26
C TYR A 837 11.07 -0.36 29.00
N ARG A 838 10.37 0.78 28.83
CA ARG A 838 10.97 2.10 28.62
C ARG A 838 11.75 2.63 29.81
N LEU A 839 11.39 2.22 31.03
CA LEU A 839 12.11 2.58 32.25
C LEU A 839 13.29 1.64 32.49
N LEU A 840 13.13 0.33 32.28
CA LEU A 840 14.17 -0.65 32.56
C LEU A 840 15.30 -0.66 31.52
N THR A 841 14.96 -0.64 30.23
CA THR A 841 15.95 -0.91 29.17
C THR A 841 17.04 0.17 29.10
N PRO A 842 16.72 1.48 29.12
CA PRO A 842 17.74 2.53 29.16
C PRO A 842 18.60 2.45 30.43
N ASN A 843 17.98 2.24 31.60
CA ASN A 843 18.71 2.11 32.86
C ASN A 843 19.68 0.92 32.87
N LEU A 844 19.26 -0.23 32.34
CA LEU A 844 20.13 -1.40 32.17
C LEU A 844 21.29 -1.09 31.23
N ARG A 845 21.01 -0.44 30.08
CA ARG A 845 22.04 -0.03 29.12
C ARG A 845 23.03 0.94 29.74
N ASP A 846 22.55 1.90 30.52
CA ASP A 846 23.40 2.88 31.21
C ASP A 846 24.28 2.20 32.25
N VAL A 847 23.73 1.29 33.05
CA VAL A 847 24.51 0.48 34.02
C VAL A 847 25.57 -0.39 33.32
N ILE A 848 25.31 -0.88 32.11
CA ILE A 848 26.29 -1.63 31.32
C ILE A 848 27.36 -0.69 30.75
N ASN A 849 26.95 0.45 30.18
CA ASN A 849 27.85 1.44 29.61
C ASN A 849 28.80 2.04 30.65
N THR A 850 28.32 2.31 31.88
CA THR A 850 29.17 2.79 32.96
C THR A 850 30.22 1.76 33.35
N ALA A 851 29.89 0.46 33.33
CA ALA A 851 30.87 -0.61 33.56
C ALA A 851 32.00 -0.59 32.50
N CYS A 852 31.66 -0.39 31.22
CA CYS A 852 32.64 -0.23 30.13
C CYS A 852 33.54 0.99 30.36
N ILE A 853 32.98 2.14 30.75
CA ILE A 853 33.76 3.36 31.04
C ILE A 853 34.69 3.12 32.23
N TYR A 854 34.19 2.53 33.32
CA TYR A 854 34.99 2.22 34.50
C TYR A 854 36.11 1.22 34.20
N PHE A 855 35.90 0.29 33.27
CA PHE A 855 36.97 -0.61 32.81
C PHE A 855 38.11 0.16 32.14
N ILE A 856 37.83 1.11 31.25
CA ILE A 856 38.86 1.98 30.62
C ILE A 856 39.58 2.80 31.69
N LEU A 857 38.82 3.40 32.62
CA LEU A 857 39.39 4.19 33.72
C LEU A 857 40.24 3.34 34.65
N ALA A 858 39.91 2.06 34.86
CA ALA A 858 40.74 1.14 35.65
C ALA A 858 42.08 0.86 34.97
N ILE A 859 42.13 0.75 33.63
CA ILE A 859 43.39 0.64 32.87
C ILE A 859 44.24 1.91 33.06
N LEU A 860 43.61 3.09 32.92
CA LEU A 860 44.29 4.37 33.11
C LEU A 860 44.82 4.53 34.54
N PHE A 861 44.01 4.15 35.53
CA PHE A 861 44.39 4.16 36.93
C PHE A 861 45.54 3.18 37.21
N ALA A 862 45.54 1.97 36.65
CA ALA A 862 46.65 1.03 36.83
C ALA A 862 47.97 1.60 36.30
N PHE A 863 47.94 2.31 35.16
CA PHE A 863 49.11 2.97 34.59
C PHE A 863 49.62 4.15 35.44
N ILE A 864 48.73 5.03 35.91
CA ILE A 864 49.11 6.18 36.75
C ILE A 864 49.47 5.72 38.16
N GLY A 865 48.72 4.76 38.71
CA GLY A 865 48.88 4.18 40.03
C GLY A 865 50.21 3.44 40.20
N GLU A 866 50.69 2.74 39.16
CA GLU A 866 52.02 2.16 39.22
C GLU A 866 53.10 3.23 39.47
N LYS A 867 53.02 4.37 38.78
CA LYS A 867 53.95 5.49 38.96
C LYS A 867 53.77 6.20 40.31
N LEU A 868 52.56 6.25 40.84
CA LEU A 868 52.26 6.90 42.12
C LEU A 868 52.71 6.05 43.32
N PHE A 869 52.48 4.74 43.28
CA PHE A 869 52.69 3.84 44.43
C PHE A 869 54.05 3.13 44.43
N PHE A 870 54.61 2.77 43.27
CA PHE A 870 55.77 1.88 43.18
C PHE A 870 56.96 2.43 42.39
N ASP A 871 56.74 2.98 41.19
CA ASP A 871 57.76 3.54 40.28
C ASP A 871 58.94 2.58 40.00
N PHE A 872 58.63 1.38 39.52
CA PHE A 872 59.66 0.40 39.25
C PHE A 872 60.47 0.76 37.99
N GLU A 873 61.79 0.78 38.09
CA GLU A 873 62.70 0.97 36.93
C GLU A 873 62.69 -0.24 35.99
N GLU A 874 62.52 -1.45 36.55
CA GLU A 874 62.53 -2.69 35.79
C GLU A 874 61.17 -2.91 35.11
N VAL A 875 61.16 -2.95 33.77
CA VAL A 875 59.94 -3.09 32.95
C VAL A 875 59.07 -4.27 33.37
N ARG A 876 59.68 -5.40 33.76
CA ARG A 876 58.96 -6.60 34.23
C ARG A 876 58.18 -6.32 35.51
N LYS A 877 58.81 -5.67 36.50
CA LYS A 877 58.17 -5.31 37.77
C LYS A 877 57.09 -4.26 37.59
N LYS A 878 57.33 -3.28 36.69
CA LYS A 878 56.35 -2.26 36.29
C LYS A 878 55.09 -2.86 35.68
N LEU A 879 55.24 -3.75 34.70
CA LEU A 879 54.11 -4.45 34.09
C LEU A 879 53.36 -5.31 35.11
N LEU A 880 54.08 -6.04 35.96
CA LEU A 880 53.47 -6.88 36.99
C LEU A 880 52.69 -6.05 38.03
N ALA A 881 53.21 -4.88 38.41
CA ALA A 881 52.52 -3.95 39.31
C ALA A 881 51.25 -3.34 38.67
N MET A 882 51.33 -2.93 37.40
CA MET A 882 50.16 -2.46 36.65
C MET A 882 49.09 -3.56 36.53
N CYS A 883 49.47 -4.78 36.15
CA CYS A 883 48.54 -5.90 36.06
C CYS A 883 47.89 -6.20 37.42
N SER A 884 48.67 -6.17 38.51
CA SER A 884 48.16 -6.40 39.86
C SER A 884 47.17 -5.32 40.28
N LEU A 885 47.50 -4.03 40.08
CA LEU A 885 46.61 -2.90 40.37
C LEU A 885 45.32 -2.97 39.55
N PHE A 886 45.43 -3.33 38.28
CA PHE A 886 44.28 -3.51 37.41
C PHE A 886 43.37 -4.65 37.89
N VAL A 887 43.93 -5.81 38.21
CA VAL A 887 43.17 -6.96 38.73
C VAL A 887 42.47 -6.61 40.04
N VAL A 888 43.15 -5.91 40.95
CA VAL A 888 42.54 -5.46 42.21
C VAL A 888 41.37 -4.50 41.94
N MET A 889 41.56 -3.51 41.07
CA MET A 889 40.51 -2.55 40.74
C MET A 889 39.31 -3.19 40.06
N ILE A 890 39.54 -4.09 39.09
CA ILE A 890 38.45 -4.82 38.43
C ILE A 890 37.72 -5.71 39.42
N THR A 891 38.44 -6.38 40.33
CA THR A 891 37.80 -7.21 41.38
C THR A 891 36.88 -6.36 42.25
N LEU A 892 37.34 -5.17 42.68
CA LEU A 892 36.49 -4.23 43.42
C LEU A 892 35.28 -3.79 42.61
N MET A 893 35.46 -3.47 41.33
CA MET A 893 34.35 -3.07 40.46
C MET A 893 33.34 -4.19 40.23
N VAL A 894 33.78 -5.45 40.10
CA VAL A 894 32.88 -6.62 39.98
C VAL A 894 32.07 -6.83 41.25
N LEU A 895 32.66 -6.55 42.42
CA LEU A 895 31.98 -6.71 43.72
C LEU A 895 30.96 -5.59 43.99
N PHE A 896 31.28 -4.34 43.63
CA PHE A 896 30.48 -3.18 44.02
C PHE A 896 29.63 -2.58 42.90
N HIS A 897 30.02 -2.71 41.63
CA HIS A 897 29.32 -2.10 40.52
C HIS A 897 28.42 -3.12 39.81
N PRO A 898 27.08 -2.94 39.83
CA PRO A 898 26.13 -3.95 39.38
C PRO A 898 26.27 -4.31 37.89
N GLY A 899 26.72 -3.36 37.05
CA GLY A 899 26.91 -3.57 35.61
C GLY A 899 27.88 -4.69 35.23
N PHE A 900 28.82 -5.05 36.10
CA PHE A 900 29.73 -6.19 35.86
C PHE A 900 29.07 -7.56 36.09
N THR A 901 27.85 -7.59 36.64
CA THR A 901 27.12 -8.84 36.94
C THR A 901 25.73 -8.92 36.32
N ILE A 902 25.19 -7.81 35.82
CA ILE A 902 23.86 -7.74 35.20
C ILE A 902 23.89 -8.10 33.71
N ALA A 903 24.92 -7.70 32.97
CA ALA A 903 25.01 -8.02 31.55
C ALA A 903 25.49 -9.46 31.35
N THR A 904 24.67 -10.26 30.66
CA THR A 904 24.98 -11.64 30.25
C THR A 904 26.29 -11.72 29.45
N ASN A 905 26.57 -10.73 28.60
CA ASN A 905 27.76 -10.67 27.74
C ASN A 905 28.80 -9.61 28.13
N ILE A 906 28.80 -9.14 29.39
CA ILE A 906 29.73 -8.07 29.80
C ILE A 906 31.19 -8.44 29.53
N TYR A 907 31.57 -9.70 29.77
CA TYR A 907 32.95 -10.15 29.55
C TYR A 907 33.38 -10.06 28.09
N ILE A 908 32.49 -10.31 27.13
CA ILE A 908 32.77 -10.18 25.70
C ILE A 908 32.97 -8.70 25.35
N ALA A 909 32.09 -7.81 25.83
CA ALA A 909 32.22 -6.37 25.62
C ALA A 909 33.54 -5.84 26.20
N LEU A 910 33.89 -6.27 27.42
CA LEU A 910 35.14 -5.91 28.08
C LEU A 910 36.37 -6.48 27.34
N LEU A 911 36.27 -7.69 26.79
CA LEU A 911 37.34 -8.32 26.01
C LEU A 911 37.55 -7.58 24.69
N GLY A 912 36.49 -7.22 23.99
CA GLY A 912 36.55 -6.37 22.79
C GLY A 912 37.15 -4.99 23.08
N LEU A 913 36.76 -4.37 24.19
CA LEU A 913 37.33 -3.11 24.66
C LEU A 913 38.81 -3.24 25.04
N GLY A 914 39.19 -4.36 25.66
CA GLY A 914 40.57 -4.71 25.97
C GLY A 914 41.41 -4.85 24.70
N ILE A 915 40.92 -5.58 23.70
CA ILE A 915 41.56 -5.70 22.38
C ILE A 915 41.70 -4.33 21.74
N ALA A 916 40.65 -3.50 21.71
CA ALA A 916 40.71 -2.15 21.17
C ALA A 916 41.76 -1.27 21.90
N THR A 917 41.83 -1.39 23.23
CA THR A 917 42.83 -0.70 24.04
C THR A 917 44.25 -1.18 23.74
N MET A 918 44.45 -2.48 23.49
CA MET A 918 45.74 -3.05 23.09
C MET A 918 46.15 -2.66 21.66
N ILE A 919 45.19 -2.52 20.75
CA ILE A 919 45.42 -2.08 19.37
C ILE A 919 45.79 -0.58 19.33
N THR A 920 45.29 0.23 20.28
CA THR A 920 45.47 1.69 20.28
C THR A 920 46.95 2.12 20.26
N PRO A 921 47.86 1.60 21.13
CA PRO A 921 49.30 1.86 21.03
C PRO A 921 49.91 1.45 19.69
N LEU A 922 49.49 0.32 19.12
CA LEU A 922 49.98 -0.14 17.82
C LEU A 922 49.60 0.86 16.72
N LEU A 923 48.35 1.30 16.70
CA LEU A 923 47.85 2.32 15.77
C LEU A 923 48.56 3.66 15.97
N ALA A 924 48.86 4.05 17.21
CA ALA A 924 49.61 5.26 17.53
C ALA A 924 51.07 5.18 17.03
N ILE A 925 51.72 4.01 17.13
CA ILE A 925 53.06 3.78 16.58
C ILE A 925 53.03 3.86 15.05
N VAL A 926 52.09 3.18 14.40
CA VAL A 926 51.97 3.16 12.93
C VAL A 926 51.67 4.56 12.39
N THR A 927 50.69 5.27 12.98
CA THR A 927 50.38 6.66 12.60
C THR A 927 51.53 7.60 12.92
N GLY A 928 52.23 7.40 14.04
CA GLY A 928 53.45 8.14 14.38
C GLY A 928 54.54 7.98 13.33
N GLN A 929 54.83 6.74 12.91
CA GLN A 929 55.79 6.45 11.84
C GLN A 929 55.34 7.03 10.49
N ALA A 930 54.06 6.93 10.15
CA ALA A 930 53.51 7.53 8.94
C ALA A 930 53.63 9.06 8.95
N LEU A 931 53.31 9.72 10.06
CA LEU A 931 53.48 11.16 10.24
C LEU A 931 54.96 11.57 10.18
N GLU A 932 55.86 10.76 10.73
CA GLU A 932 57.30 11.01 10.65
C GLU A 932 57.82 10.87 9.21
N ALA A 933 57.32 9.88 8.46
CA ALA A 933 57.62 9.72 7.03
C ALA A 933 57.08 10.92 6.22
N VAL A 934 55.87 11.39 6.51
CA VAL A 934 55.30 12.62 5.90
C VAL A 934 56.11 13.85 6.28
N LYS A 935 56.59 13.97 7.53
CA LYS A 935 57.49 15.05 7.96
C LYS A 935 58.81 15.02 7.17
N LYS A 936 59.40 13.84 6.96
CA LYS A 936 60.61 13.66 6.13
C LYS A 936 60.36 14.04 4.67
N LEU A 937 59.22 13.66 4.09
CA LEU A 937 58.79 14.06 2.74
C LEU A 937 58.55 15.57 2.62
N ARG A 938 57.86 16.19 3.59
CA ARG A 938 57.64 17.65 3.63
C ARG A 938 58.97 18.41 3.71
N GLN A 939 59.92 17.93 4.51
CA GLN A 939 61.26 18.52 4.62
C GLN A 939 62.05 18.46 3.31
N LEU A 940 61.84 17.42 2.48
CA LEU A 940 62.42 17.30 1.14
C LEU A 940 61.83 18.31 0.14
N PHE A 941 60.54 18.63 0.23
CA PHE A 941 59.86 19.56 -0.70
C PHE A 941 59.88 21.04 -0.27
N MET A 942 59.90 21.35 1.03
CA MET A 942 59.74 22.72 1.55
C MET A 942 60.96 23.28 2.34
N GLY A 943 62.03 22.50 2.52
CA GLY A 943 63.21 22.90 3.29
C GLY A 943 63.01 22.91 4.82
N LYS A 944 64.11 22.95 5.58
CA LYS A 944 64.11 22.88 7.05
C LYS A 944 63.68 24.20 7.70
N HIS A 945 62.38 24.44 7.78
CA HIS A 945 61.80 25.42 8.68
C HIS A 945 60.81 24.70 9.63
N PHE A 946 60.88 25.01 10.93
CA PHE A 946 60.14 24.44 12.07
C PHE A 946 60.74 23.21 12.78
N THR A 947 61.29 23.46 13.99
CA THR A 947 61.39 22.50 15.09
C THR A 947 60.08 22.54 15.89
N GLU A 948 59.17 21.62 15.58
CA GLU A 948 57.99 21.40 16.42
C GLU A 948 58.36 20.46 17.57
N ILE A 949 58.46 20.99 18.78
CA ILE A 949 58.38 20.19 20.00
C ILE A 949 57.00 19.54 20.01
N SER A 950 56.94 18.21 20.06
CA SER A 950 55.69 17.48 20.24
C SER A 950 55.05 17.92 21.54
N ARG A 951 53.96 18.70 21.46
CA ARG A 951 53.18 19.13 22.63
C ARG A 951 52.80 17.93 23.51
N LEU A 952 52.53 16.78 22.87
CA LEU A 952 52.24 15.52 23.55
C LEU A 952 53.40 15.02 24.41
N SER A 953 54.63 15.04 23.89
CA SER A 953 55.82 14.62 24.64
C SER A 953 56.09 15.53 25.84
N PHE A 954 55.90 16.85 25.68
CA PHE A 954 56.03 17.80 26.78
C PHE A 954 54.97 17.55 27.86
N THR A 955 53.71 17.32 27.46
CA THR A 955 52.62 16.99 28.39
C THR A 955 52.88 15.68 29.15
N VAL A 956 53.35 14.62 28.48
CA VAL A 956 53.66 13.34 29.14
C VAL A 956 54.81 13.50 30.14
N SER A 957 55.86 14.25 29.78
CA SER A 957 56.96 14.56 30.71
C SER A 957 56.50 15.40 31.90
N ALA A 958 55.67 16.43 31.68
CA ALA A 958 55.11 17.25 32.74
C ALA A 958 54.21 16.43 33.69
N LEU A 959 53.44 15.48 33.15
CA LEU A 959 52.61 14.56 33.92
C LEU A 959 53.46 13.59 34.77
N ASN A 960 54.56 13.07 34.22
CA ASN A 960 55.52 12.25 34.96
C ASN A 960 56.16 13.03 36.12
N VAL A 961 56.62 14.25 35.87
CA VAL A 961 57.21 15.14 36.90
C VAL A 961 56.17 15.46 37.99
N GLY A 962 54.93 15.77 37.59
CA GLY A 962 53.83 16.02 38.53
C GLY A 962 53.54 14.82 39.44
N ILE A 963 53.53 13.59 38.90
CA ILE A 963 53.35 12.37 39.69
C ILE A 963 54.52 12.14 40.66
N SER A 964 55.76 12.41 40.24
CA SER A 964 56.93 12.31 41.11
C SER A 964 56.83 13.25 42.32
N TYR A 965 56.40 14.50 42.13
CA TYR A 965 56.17 15.44 43.24
C TYR A 965 55.04 14.99 44.18
N MET A 966 53.96 14.42 43.64
CA MET A 966 52.86 13.86 44.45
C MET A 966 53.35 12.71 45.36
N ARG A 967 54.30 11.91 44.89
CA ARG A 967 54.87 10.80 45.66
C ARG A 967 55.81 11.27 46.78
N GLU A 968 56.57 12.34 46.56
CA GLU A 968 57.44 12.92 47.59
C GLU A 968 56.63 13.49 48.77
N ARG A 969 55.47 14.10 48.48
CA ARG A 969 54.60 14.73 49.48
C ARG A 969 53.42 13.87 49.90
N LYS A 970 53.70 12.67 50.43
CA LYS A 970 52.71 11.63 50.71
C LYS A 970 51.50 12.08 51.54
N ILE A 971 51.71 12.90 52.58
CA ILE A 971 50.62 13.37 53.47
C ILE A 971 49.72 14.39 52.74
N GLU A 972 50.30 15.38 52.07
CA GLU A 972 49.54 16.38 51.29
C GLU A 972 48.76 15.72 50.16
N THR A 973 49.38 14.80 49.42
CA THR A 973 48.74 14.03 48.35
C THR A 973 47.61 13.14 48.87
N ALA A 974 47.80 12.47 50.01
CA ALA A 974 46.74 11.64 50.60
C ALA A 974 45.53 12.47 51.07
N LEU A 975 45.78 13.62 51.71
CA LEU A 975 44.72 14.52 52.17
C LEU A 975 43.96 15.16 51.00
N THR A 976 44.68 15.59 49.96
CA THR A 976 44.07 16.19 48.77
C THR A 976 43.26 15.18 47.96
N LEU A 977 43.80 13.98 47.70
CA LEU A 977 43.05 12.91 47.03
C LEU A 977 41.82 12.49 47.85
N SER A 978 41.95 12.33 49.17
CA SER A 978 40.82 11.98 50.03
C SER A 978 39.74 13.06 50.00
N SER A 979 40.13 14.34 50.01
CA SER A 979 39.20 15.46 49.91
C SER A 979 38.46 15.48 48.56
N ILE A 980 39.19 15.25 47.45
CA ILE A 980 38.59 15.17 46.12
C ILE A 980 37.64 13.96 46.04
N ILE A 981 38.04 12.80 46.57
CA ILE A 981 37.20 11.59 46.60
C ILE A 981 35.93 11.84 47.41
N LEU A 982 36.03 12.44 48.60
CA LEU A 982 34.86 12.74 49.43
C LEU A 982 33.95 13.79 48.79
N LEU A 983 34.52 14.83 48.17
CA LEU A 983 33.76 15.87 47.48
C LEU A 983 33.03 15.29 46.25
N THR A 984 33.73 14.50 45.44
CA THR A 984 33.13 13.84 44.27
C THR A 984 32.07 12.83 44.68
N LEU A 985 32.34 12.01 45.71
CA LEU A 985 31.35 11.10 46.28
C LEU A 985 30.11 11.84 46.77
N ALA A 986 30.27 12.92 47.53
CA ALA A 986 29.15 13.73 48.02
C ALA A 986 28.36 14.32 46.84
N MET A 987 29.02 14.94 45.87
CA MET A 987 28.38 15.55 44.70
C MET A 987 27.61 14.50 43.87
N VAL A 988 28.18 13.31 43.66
CA VAL A 988 27.50 12.21 42.95
C VAL A 988 26.30 11.69 43.75
N MET A 989 26.43 11.51 45.06
CA MET A 989 25.33 11.04 45.93
C MET A 989 24.15 12.04 45.99
N PHE A 990 24.40 13.35 45.83
CA PHE A 990 23.35 14.38 45.86
C PHE A 990 22.77 14.76 44.49
N THR A 991 23.37 14.32 43.38
CA THR A 991 22.89 14.65 42.03
C THR A 991 21.96 13.57 41.49
N SER A 992 20.66 13.71 41.78
CA SER A 992 19.61 12.92 41.14
C SER A 992 18.70 13.83 40.32
N ILE A 993 18.63 13.61 39.00
CA ILE A 993 17.70 14.31 38.11
C ILE A 993 16.52 13.37 37.84
N LEU A 994 15.32 13.75 38.30
CA LEU A 994 14.10 12.99 38.07
C LEU A 994 13.16 13.79 37.17
N GLY A 995 12.85 13.26 35.99
CA GLY A 995 11.90 13.87 35.06
C GLY A 995 10.46 13.58 35.49
N LEU A 996 9.72 14.60 35.95
CA LEU A 996 8.30 14.48 36.29
C LEU A 996 7.42 14.98 35.15
N ARG A 997 6.47 14.15 34.69
CA ARG A 997 5.37 14.59 33.81
C ARG A 997 4.19 15.04 34.67
N VAL A 998 3.74 16.28 34.49
CA VAL A 998 2.60 16.85 35.21
C VAL A 998 1.45 17.12 34.24
N ILE A 999 0.26 16.61 34.55
CA ILE A 999 -0.97 16.93 33.82
C ILE A 999 -1.44 18.30 34.31
N LYS A 1000 -1.48 19.29 33.43
CA LYS A 1000 -1.99 20.63 33.75
C LYS A 1000 -3.41 20.81 33.20
N PRO A 1001 -4.42 21.03 34.07
CA PRO A 1001 -5.75 21.43 33.61
C PRO A 1001 -5.75 22.90 33.17
N PHE A 1002 -6.56 23.23 32.17
CA PHE A 1002 -6.81 24.59 31.72
C PHE A 1002 -8.32 24.84 31.73
N SER A 1003 -8.75 25.98 32.30
CA SER A 1003 -10.14 26.42 32.26
C SER A 1003 -10.35 27.38 31.09
N TYR A 1004 -11.44 27.19 30.33
CA TYR A 1004 -11.89 28.11 29.30
C TYR A 1004 -13.19 28.78 29.76
N GLU A 1005 -13.32 30.09 29.53
CA GLU A 1005 -14.57 30.83 29.82
C GLU A 1005 -15.63 30.55 28.74
N GLY A 1006 -16.86 30.24 29.16
CA GLY A 1006 -17.99 29.99 28.26
C GLY A 1006 -19.04 29.05 28.86
N ILE A 1007 -20.23 29.00 28.26
CA ILE A 1007 -21.28 28.05 28.62
C ILE A 1007 -21.05 26.76 27.84
N ALA A 1008 -20.79 25.65 28.52
CA ALA A 1008 -20.67 24.35 27.89
C ALA A 1008 -22.01 23.92 27.27
N SER A 1009 -22.02 23.49 26.00
CA SER A 1009 -23.24 23.05 25.32
C SER A 1009 -23.76 21.70 25.79
N TYR A 1010 -22.97 20.94 26.55
CA TYR A 1010 -23.34 19.68 27.19
C TYR A 1010 -22.43 19.39 28.39
N SER A 1011 -22.92 18.58 29.33
CA SER A 1011 -22.12 18.03 30.43
C SER A 1011 -21.46 16.72 30.00
N GLY A 1012 -20.14 16.72 29.78
CA GLY A 1012 -19.39 15.53 29.39
C GLY A 1012 -17.91 15.81 29.11
N ILE A 1013 -17.18 14.76 28.75
CA ILE A 1013 -15.75 14.84 28.37
C ILE A 1013 -15.66 14.85 26.85
N TYR A 1014 -15.10 15.93 26.30
CA TYR A 1014 -14.74 15.99 24.89
C TYR A 1014 -13.32 15.50 24.69
N VAL A 1015 -13.15 14.40 23.95
CA VAL A 1015 -11.83 13.90 23.57
C VAL A 1015 -11.59 14.24 22.10
N ARG A 1016 -10.46 14.89 21.82
CA ARG A 1016 -10.00 15.16 20.45
C ARG A 1016 -8.48 15.12 20.36
N ASP A 1017 -7.99 14.87 19.16
CA ASP A 1017 -6.60 15.13 18.82
C ASP A 1017 -6.30 16.64 18.86
N VAL A 1018 -5.06 17.00 19.21
CA VAL A 1018 -4.62 18.41 19.32
C VAL A 1018 -4.72 19.12 17.96
N PHE A 1019 -4.48 18.40 16.87
CA PHE A 1019 -4.48 18.90 15.49
C PHE A 1019 -5.78 18.60 14.73
N TRP A 1020 -6.86 18.23 15.44
CA TRP A 1020 -8.14 17.86 14.82
C TRP A 1020 -8.07 16.66 13.86
N ARG A 1021 -7.04 15.82 14.01
CA ARG A 1021 -6.95 14.56 13.25
C ARG A 1021 -8.04 13.58 13.69
N PRO A 1022 -8.47 12.65 12.81
CA PRO A 1022 -9.39 11.58 13.19
C PRO A 1022 -8.82 10.77 14.35
N LEU A 1023 -9.63 10.50 15.37
CA LEU A 1023 -9.28 9.52 16.40
C LEU A 1023 -9.31 8.11 15.81
N SER A 1024 -8.42 7.23 16.28
CA SER A 1024 -8.40 5.85 15.80
C SER A 1024 -9.67 5.09 16.22
N PHE A 1025 -10.15 4.19 15.37
CA PHE A 1025 -11.29 3.33 15.69
C PHE A 1025 -11.01 2.45 16.91
N GLU A 1026 -9.76 2.01 17.07
CA GLU A 1026 -9.30 1.18 18.18
C GLU A 1026 -9.39 1.92 19.52
N TYR A 1027 -9.08 3.22 19.52
CA TYR A 1027 -9.20 4.06 20.70
C TYR A 1027 -10.66 4.27 21.08
N ILE A 1028 -11.53 4.49 20.09
CA ILE A 1028 -12.99 4.57 20.31
C ILE A 1028 -13.50 3.25 20.90
N GLU A 1029 -13.07 2.11 20.37
CA GLU A 1029 -13.48 0.79 20.87
C GLU A 1029 -12.93 0.49 22.27
N TYR A 1030 -11.68 0.90 22.56
CA TYR A 1030 -11.12 0.83 23.91
C TYR A 1030 -11.95 1.64 24.91
N LEU A 1031 -12.34 2.88 24.58
CA LEU A 1031 -13.17 3.71 25.46
C LEU A 1031 -14.54 3.06 25.71
N LYS A 1032 -15.17 2.50 24.67
CA LYS A 1032 -16.44 1.77 24.81
C LYS A 1032 -16.31 0.58 25.75
N CYS A 1033 -15.25 -0.22 25.60
CA CYS A 1033 -15.00 -1.38 26.46
C CYS A 1033 -14.63 -0.97 27.89
N LYS A 1034 -13.80 0.08 28.05
CA LYS A 1034 -13.27 0.51 29.35
C LYS A 1034 -14.33 1.14 30.23
N TYR A 1035 -15.24 1.91 29.65
CA TYR A 1035 -16.32 2.61 30.34
C TYR A 1035 -17.69 1.98 30.05
N ALA A 1036 -17.71 0.71 29.66
CA ALA A 1036 -18.93 -0.05 29.46
C ALA A 1036 -19.77 -0.01 30.74
N GLY A 1037 -20.99 0.52 30.66
CA GLY A 1037 -21.90 0.66 31.80
C GLY A 1037 -21.65 1.88 32.70
N GLU A 1038 -20.54 2.60 32.52
CA GLU A 1038 -20.21 3.83 33.27
C GLU A 1038 -20.48 5.11 32.45
N ALA A 1039 -20.24 5.08 31.14
CA ALA A 1039 -20.43 6.23 30.26
C ALA A 1039 -20.92 5.84 28.86
N TYR A 1040 -21.59 6.78 28.20
CA TYR A 1040 -21.95 6.66 26.78
C TYR A 1040 -20.87 7.31 25.91
N ILE A 1041 -20.33 6.56 24.95
CA ILE A 1041 -19.30 7.04 24.02
C ILE A 1041 -19.97 7.39 22.68
N PHE A 1042 -19.98 8.67 22.32
CA PHE A 1042 -20.55 9.17 21.08
C PHE A 1042 -19.46 9.64 20.12
N PRO A 1043 -19.01 8.81 19.15
CA PRO A 1043 -18.07 9.25 18.14
C PRO A 1043 -18.71 10.31 17.24
N ARG A 1044 -17.97 11.38 16.95
CA ARG A 1044 -18.38 12.44 16.01
C ARG A 1044 -17.66 12.25 14.69
N VAL A 1045 -18.39 12.36 13.58
CA VAL A 1045 -17.86 12.22 12.22
C VAL A 1045 -18.13 13.48 11.42
N TRP A 1046 -17.20 13.83 10.52
CA TRP A 1046 -17.39 14.88 9.54
C TRP A 1046 -18.02 14.28 8.29
N LYS A 1047 -19.13 14.84 7.80
CA LYS A 1047 -19.75 14.43 6.54
C LYS A 1047 -19.22 15.33 5.43
N TYR A 1048 -18.53 14.74 4.46
CA TYR A 1048 -18.22 15.43 3.19
C TYR A 1048 -19.51 15.48 2.36
N PRO A 1049 -20.08 16.66 2.07
CA PRO A 1049 -21.27 16.74 1.23
C PRO A 1049 -20.91 16.43 -0.22
N LEU A 1050 -21.81 15.74 -0.94
CA LEU A 1050 -21.83 15.79 -2.40
C LEU A 1050 -21.91 17.27 -2.81
N ARG A 1051 -21.07 17.69 -3.76
CA ARG A 1051 -20.93 19.10 -4.16
C ARG A 1051 -22.33 19.72 -4.38
N PRO A 1052 -22.68 20.84 -3.74
CA PRO A 1052 -23.97 21.47 -3.95
C PRO A 1052 -24.09 21.95 -5.41
N GLU A 1053 -25.32 21.94 -5.93
CA GLU A 1053 -25.67 22.39 -7.30
C GLU A 1053 -25.23 23.84 -7.59
N GLU A 1054 -24.99 24.64 -6.53
CA GLU A 1054 -24.42 25.98 -6.60
C GLU A 1054 -23.12 26.08 -5.80
N GLY A 1055 -21.99 26.38 -6.48
CA GLY A 1055 -20.73 26.78 -5.86
C GLY A 1055 -19.50 25.90 -6.15
N SER A 1056 -18.32 26.47 -5.90
CA SER A 1056 -17.08 25.71 -5.74
C SER A 1056 -17.05 25.11 -4.33
N GLY A 1057 -17.30 23.81 -4.22
CA GLY A 1057 -17.29 23.11 -2.94
C GLY A 1057 -15.92 23.16 -2.28
N GLY A 1058 -15.89 23.62 -1.03
CA GLY A 1058 -14.69 23.66 -0.20
C GLY A 1058 -14.84 24.56 1.02
N LEU A 1059 -16.01 24.60 1.67
CA LEU A 1059 -16.20 25.38 2.91
C LEU A 1059 -16.79 24.47 4.00
N ILE A 1060 -15.96 24.08 4.97
CA ILE A 1060 -16.45 23.59 6.26
C ILE A 1060 -16.45 24.78 7.21
N VAL A 1061 -17.63 25.19 7.66
CA VAL A 1061 -17.76 26.13 8.78
C VAL A 1061 -17.76 25.30 10.06
N SER A 1062 -16.73 25.45 10.87
CA SER A 1062 -16.68 24.81 12.18
C SER A 1062 -17.77 25.35 13.12
N PRO A 1063 -18.11 24.62 14.20
CA PRO A 1063 -19.05 25.12 15.22
C PRO A 1063 -18.62 26.43 15.88
N THR A 1064 -17.34 26.81 15.79
CA THR A 1064 -16.80 28.08 16.30
C THR A 1064 -16.84 29.20 15.25
N GLY A 1065 -17.48 28.98 14.10
CA GLY A 1065 -17.56 29.96 13.01
C GLY A 1065 -16.29 30.07 12.15
N ASN A 1066 -15.24 29.29 12.44
CA ASN A 1066 -14.04 29.29 11.61
C ASN A 1066 -14.32 28.59 10.29
N VAL A 1067 -14.00 29.27 9.21
CA VAL A 1067 -14.13 28.80 7.83
C VAL A 1067 -12.84 28.10 7.43
N PHE A 1068 -12.92 26.82 7.09
CA PHE A 1068 -11.82 26.08 6.49
C PHE A 1068 -12.07 25.93 5.01
N ARG A 1069 -11.11 26.40 4.22
CA ARG A 1069 -11.07 26.14 2.78
C ARG A 1069 -10.47 24.74 2.59
N ILE A 1070 -11.25 23.82 2.03
CA ILE A 1070 -10.69 22.55 1.52
C ILE A 1070 -10.09 22.84 0.16
#